data_AF-A0A7S0WHU2-F1
#
_entry.id   AF-A0A7S0WHU2-F1
#
_cell.length_a   1.000
_cell.length_b   1.000
_cell.length_c   1.000
_cell.angle_alpha   90.00
_cell.angle_beta   90.00
_cell.angle_gamma   90.00
#
_symmetry.space_group_name_H-M   'P 1'
#
loop_
_entity.id
_entity.type
_entity.pdbx_description
1 polymer ?
#
loop_
_entity_poly.entity_id
_entity_poly.type
_entity_poly.pdbx_seq_one_letter_code
_entity_poly.pdbx_strand_id
1 'polypeptide(L)'
;MLNEMDASSLYTLKKTDWRKNRDVVDMKQINVHRVAAVCGMLGLGCAILQNEMIITGAMPDDPLLTMLKIGNSVFSLMVVALLYYYYWLHTLFERIVNHLRRGAVLDTRIPAREILSKRLFWIEAAVCGFHIPPYVTFEIGIVQMSNFSLMRVETFGAVINCLRLYLVARCFTDWILARMPKRHTVATYAAVDLGTSYAFKQLFNGWGGVYYVMVSWTILLGLFGYWFRAAEMTACFFPSTVDDRCVEASAIQWTVDGVNYFEKENDLYMQNAIWAMLVTSTTVGYGDILANTHFSRAVAGGMGLLGIVLASLLTAALSSALQFNMHEMSALLILQREQARRELFLKAVLIVQYWWRVRKKKRLTSRQRKMDMFDLGLKFRHKKRETQVEVEDLAADNSKIDGIALRTKYLETAVEAIADKLWENEMIKDLSEQHHENARRELSVKSPHALLEPYRPPSPSKLKKLVPQSSFSRKVVARVAAHFADAVDKDRGMTHDELDGDREAEGLERQGTMRGFDGKEPFKFKKGWEWRKKRDIIDRKRRRNGLLSSLFGLLGTAASLVENELLIRNEPAESDVMNILKSINSGCSVMCAICVFNIYWLNILFSRVQAHLRRGQALDPDIPLSPIFKDPTYWIETLLCLCHNPPYFTFEFDITNLDNTIVYRSETLLCILNTLRCYLLWRVLTDQILDTLPRRHTVAMFASVKLGKEFAFKLMLNGWGAIWYIAGAWCFFVVLLGYWFRMFEISACGPEFAQTGNPACLEQSAITWTVAGVGTFPQTNNIYLWNAVWGIFVTTTTVGYGDIFPTTHLSRVVAVLAAFVGIVCASLLTASLGSSMQPSAQEMSATLVLHREKARHELLILAQRLIAFWWRRRQGTMTRRQRRLDPFELKMAFKRTLLDTNVEVEDCAGISKKIEQIVHRTKYLQRALDAIADKLWEPEVAEMQRKHQRRHRTTILGGGLMLNHEDEGHAHDEKDAGPNVANMQSMVLNRRNSFIQEARTRMMSRTSAVFSASIHKSMFQSMKSPMAGDPGYQRDIPSMPSSMDGSQNSADREAALQKAFARNHGGGMGMI
;
A
#
# COMPACT_ATOMS: atom_id res chain seq x y z
N MET A 1 27.31 -4.11 -22.07
CA MET A 1 28.51 -4.76 -21.50
C MET A 1 29.23 -5.72 -22.47
N LEU A 2 28.68 -6.07 -23.65
CA LEU A 2 29.38 -6.94 -24.61
C LEU A 2 30.42 -6.23 -25.51
N ASN A 3 30.55 -4.89 -25.45
CA ASN A 3 31.43 -4.12 -26.34
C ASN A 3 32.74 -3.61 -25.70
N GLU A 4 33.10 -4.04 -24.49
CA GLU A 4 34.31 -3.55 -23.78
C GLU A 4 35.28 -4.66 -23.33
N MET A 5 35.17 -5.88 -23.84
CA MET A 5 36.21 -6.89 -23.59
C MET A 5 37.20 -6.93 -24.75
N ASP A 6 38.38 -6.40 -24.47
CA ASP A 6 39.52 -6.31 -25.37
C ASP A 6 40.00 -7.71 -25.81
N ALA A 7 40.24 -7.90 -27.11
CA ALA A 7 40.56 -9.20 -27.72
C ALA A 7 41.83 -9.86 -27.14
N SER A 8 42.71 -9.06 -26.50
CA SER A 8 43.92 -9.50 -25.80
C SER A 8 43.61 -10.30 -24.50
N SER A 9 42.51 -9.99 -23.82
CA SER A 9 42.07 -10.67 -22.59
C SER A 9 41.51 -12.07 -22.87
N LEU A 10 40.84 -12.25 -24.01
CA LEU A 10 40.38 -13.54 -24.52
C LEU A 10 41.54 -14.46 -24.93
N TYR A 11 42.66 -13.89 -25.39
CA TYR A 11 43.83 -14.66 -25.84
C TYR A 11 44.68 -15.21 -24.68
N THR A 12 44.77 -14.49 -23.55
CA THR A 12 45.47 -14.95 -22.33
C THR A 12 44.67 -16.00 -21.54
N LEU A 13 43.33 -15.95 -21.58
CA LEU A 13 42.43 -16.94 -20.98
C LEU A 13 42.56 -18.36 -21.58
N LYS A 14 43.05 -18.49 -22.82
CA LYS A 14 43.26 -19.79 -23.49
C LYS A 14 44.39 -20.63 -22.89
N LYS A 15 45.28 -20.04 -22.08
CA LYS A 15 46.47 -20.73 -21.52
C LYS A 15 46.25 -21.36 -20.14
N THR A 16 45.17 -21.03 -19.46
CA THR A 16 44.81 -21.56 -18.13
C THR A 16 43.55 -22.42 -18.22
N ASP A 17 43.54 -23.58 -17.56
CA ASP A 17 42.37 -24.47 -17.49
C ASP A 17 41.14 -23.69 -17.00
N TRP A 18 40.19 -23.43 -17.89
CA TRP A 18 39.00 -22.63 -17.61
C TRP A 18 38.16 -23.23 -16.47
N ARG A 19 38.29 -24.54 -16.21
CA ARG A 19 37.62 -25.24 -15.10
C ARG A 19 38.06 -24.76 -13.72
N LYS A 20 39.16 -24.01 -13.64
CA LYS A 20 39.66 -23.41 -12.40
C LYS A 20 39.19 -21.98 -12.20
N ASN A 21 38.63 -21.33 -13.23
CA ASN A 21 38.19 -19.95 -13.16
C ASN A 21 36.68 -19.87 -12.85
N ARG A 22 36.35 -19.44 -11.63
CA ARG A 22 34.98 -19.29 -11.14
C ARG A 22 34.09 -18.46 -12.08
N ASP A 23 34.58 -17.32 -12.55
CA ASP A 23 33.76 -16.37 -13.30
C ASP A 23 33.46 -16.90 -14.72
N VAL A 24 34.38 -17.67 -15.31
CA VAL A 24 34.17 -18.35 -16.60
C VAL A 24 33.19 -19.53 -16.47
N VAL A 25 33.26 -20.28 -15.36
CA VAL A 25 32.31 -21.37 -15.08
C VAL A 25 30.89 -20.80 -14.86
N ASP A 26 30.76 -19.72 -14.08
CA ASP A 26 29.48 -19.02 -13.86
C ASP A 26 28.88 -18.50 -15.18
N MET A 27 29.69 -17.87 -16.04
CA MET A 27 29.26 -17.43 -17.37
C MET A 27 28.78 -18.61 -18.23
N LYS A 28 29.47 -19.76 -18.19
CA LYS A 28 29.04 -20.97 -18.88
C LYS A 28 27.71 -21.50 -18.34
N GLN A 29 27.48 -21.49 -17.03
CA GLN A 29 26.19 -21.88 -16.44
C GLN A 29 25.04 -21.01 -16.95
N ILE A 30 25.22 -19.68 -16.95
CA ILE A 30 24.22 -18.72 -17.44
C ILE A 30 23.91 -18.99 -18.92
N ASN A 31 24.93 -19.26 -19.74
CA ASN A 31 24.72 -19.57 -21.16
C ASN A 31 23.97 -20.90 -21.35
N VAL A 32 24.26 -21.93 -20.55
CA VAL A 32 23.54 -23.20 -20.59
C VAL A 32 22.07 -23.02 -20.21
N HIS A 33 21.76 -22.22 -19.17
CA HIS A 33 20.38 -21.88 -18.83
C HIS A 33 19.64 -21.21 -19.99
N ARG A 34 20.28 -20.23 -20.66
CA ARG A 34 19.67 -19.53 -21.81
C ARG A 34 19.38 -20.47 -22.98
N VAL A 35 20.34 -21.32 -23.35
CA VAL A 35 20.16 -22.27 -24.44
C VAL A 35 19.10 -23.32 -24.07
N ALA A 36 19.12 -23.84 -22.84
CA ALA A 36 18.12 -24.79 -22.36
C ALA A 36 16.71 -24.18 -22.36
N ALA A 37 16.57 -22.91 -21.96
CA ALA A 37 15.29 -22.21 -22.03
C ALA A 37 14.81 -22.04 -23.46
N VAL A 38 15.65 -21.63 -24.41
CA VAL A 38 15.28 -21.52 -25.83
C VAL A 38 14.83 -22.87 -26.39
N CYS A 39 15.59 -23.94 -26.13
CA CYS A 39 15.24 -25.29 -26.59
C CYS A 39 13.93 -25.78 -25.96
N GLY A 40 13.75 -25.53 -24.65
CA GLY A 40 12.53 -25.86 -23.93
C GLY A 40 11.30 -25.12 -24.46
N MET A 41 11.45 -23.84 -24.80
CA MET A 41 10.37 -23.02 -25.38
C MET A 41 10.04 -23.43 -26.82
N LEU A 42 11.03 -23.81 -27.63
CA LEU A 42 10.79 -24.35 -28.98
C LEU A 42 10.05 -25.69 -28.91
N GLY A 43 10.45 -26.59 -28.01
CA GLY A 43 9.73 -27.85 -27.77
C GLY A 43 8.30 -27.63 -27.28
N LEU A 44 8.09 -26.69 -26.35
CA LEU A 44 6.75 -26.27 -25.92
C LEU A 44 5.93 -25.70 -27.08
N GLY A 45 6.51 -24.85 -27.92
CA GLY A 45 5.86 -24.30 -29.11
C GLY A 45 5.39 -25.40 -30.06
N CYS A 46 6.25 -26.38 -30.35
CA CYS A 46 5.86 -27.57 -31.12
C CYS A 46 4.71 -28.34 -30.46
N ALA A 47 4.73 -28.49 -29.13
CA ALA A 47 3.72 -29.21 -28.37
C ALA A 47 2.35 -28.51 -28.34
N ILE A 48 2.32 -27.17 -28.33
CA ILE A 48 1.07 -26.40 -28.40
C ILE A 48 0.56 -26.38 -29.84
N LEU A 49 1.43 -26.13 -30.83
CA LEU A 49 1.04 -26.11 -32.24
C LEU A 49 0.45 -27.44 -32.69
N GLN A 50 1.05 -28.58 -32.30
CA GLN A 50 0.46 -29.89 -32.62
C GLN A 50 -0.94 -30.05 -32.01
N ASN A 51 -1.17 -29.56 -30.79
CA ASN A 51 -2.44 -29.72 -30.11
C ASN A 51 -3.51 -28.82 -30.73
N GLU A 52 -3.17 -27.57 -31.07
CA GLU A 52 -4.09 -26.67 -31.77
C GLU A 52 -4.45 -27.19 -33.16
N MET A 53 -3.50 -27.75 -33.92
CA MET A 53 -3.78 -28.38 -35.21
C MET A 53 -4.79 -29.54 -35.07
N ILE A 54 -4.61 -30.39 -34.06
CA ILE A 54 -5.54 -31.48 -33.76
C ILE A 54 -6.93 -30.93 -33.43
N ILE A 55 -7.01 -29.87 -32.60
CA ILE A 55 -8.29 -29.25 -32.23
C ILE A 55 -9.00 -28.67 -33.46
N THR A 56 -8.25 -28.12 -34.43
CA THR A 56 -8.82 -27.63 -35.71
C THR A 56 -9.22 -28.74 -36.67
N GLY A 57 -9.00 -30.02 -36.31
CA GLY A 57 -9.44 -31.19 -37.09
C GLY A 57 -8.36 -31.81 -37.98
N ALA A 58 -7.08 -31.49 -37.80
CA ALA A 58 -5.99 -32.15 -38.51
C ALA A 58 -5.91 -33.64 -38.14
N MET A 59 -5.65 -34.49 -39.13
CA MET A 59 -5.47 -35.93 -38.90
C MET A 59 -4.14 -36.20 -38.17
N PRO A 60 -4.09 -37.22 -37.30
CA PRO A 60 -2.88 -37.54 -36.54
C PRO A 60 -1.68 -37.98 -37.39
N ASP A 61 -1.93 -38.45 -38.62
CA ASP A 61 -0.92 -38.90 -39.57
C ASP A 61 -0.44 -37.80 -40.53
N ASP A 62 -0.89 -36.55 -40.34
CA ASP A 62 -0.46 -35.43 -41.16
C ASP A 62 1.09 -35.28 -41.09
N PRO A 63 1.79 -35.19 -42.23
CA PRO A 63 3.24 -35.01 -42.26
C PRO A 63 3.70 -33.79 -41.46
N LEU A 64 2.93 -32.70 -41.43
CA LEU A 64 3.27 -31.50 -40.65
C LEU A 64 3.18 -31.77 -39.14
N LEU A 65 2.16 -32.51 -38.69
CA LEU A 65 2.00 -32.90 -37.29
C LEU A 65 3.14 -33.84 -36.85
N THR A 66 3.51 -34.78 -37.71
CA THR A 66 4.64 -35.70 -37.47
C THR A 66 5.96 -34.93 -37.36
N MET A 67 6.19 -33.92 -38.21
CA MET A 67 7.36 -33.04 -38.11
C MET A 67 7.40 -32.28 -36.78
N LEU A 68 6.25 -31.77 -36.29
CA LEU A 68 6.17 -31.12 -34.99
C LEU A 68 6.46 -32.08 -33.82
N LYS A 69 5.98 -33.32 -33.90
CA LYS A 69 6.29 -34.38 -32.92
C LYS A 69 7.80 -34.70 -32.90
N ILE A 70 8.43 -34.87 -34.07
CA ILE A 70 9.88 -35.07 -34.20
C ILE A 70 10.64 -33.88 -33.60
N GLY A 71 10.23 -32.65 -33.94
CA GLY A 71 10.81 -31.43 -33.40
C GLY A 71 10.76 -31.41 -31.87
N ASN A 72 9.60 -31.71 -31.28
CA ASN A 72 9.46 -31.78 -29.83
C ASN A 72 10.38 -32.85 -29.21
N SER A 73 10.49 -34.04 -29.80
CA SER A 73 11.42 -35.08 -29.35
C SER A 73 12.88 -34.62 -29.34
N VAL A 74 13.34 -34.00 -30.43
CA VAL A 74 14.71 -33.50 -30.57
C VAL A 74 15.01 -32.43 -29.53
N PHE A 75 14.11 -31.45 -29.37
CA PHE A 75 14.29 -30.38 -28.37
C PHE A 75 14.26 -30.93 -26.94
N SER A 76 13.41 -31.91 -26.64
CA SER A 76 13.34 -32.54 -25.31
C SER A 76 14.64 -33.26 -24.95
N LEU A 77 15.19 -34.05 -25.89
CA LEU A 77 16.49 -34.72 -25.71
C LEU A 77 17.64 -33.71 -25.53
N MET A 78 17.64 -32.62 -26.31
CA MET A 78 18.63 -31.56 -26.18
C MET A 78 18.54 -30.86 -24.82
N VAL A 79 17.34 -30.59 -24.30
CA VAL A 79 17.17 -30.01 -22.96
C VAL A 79 17.69 -30.95 -21.88
N VAL A 80 17.40 -32.25 -21.93
CA VAL A 80 17.92 -33.23 -20.96
C VAL A 80 19.45 -33.28 -20.99
N ALA A 81 20.07 -33.25 -22.18
CA ALA A 81 21.52 -33.18 -22.32
C ALA A 81 22.11 -31.88 -21.73
N LEU A 82 21.46 -30.74 -21.96
CA LEU A 82 21.86 -29.45 -21.38
C LEU A 82 21.70 -29.42 -19.85
N LEU A 83 20.66 -30.06 -19.31
CA LEU A 83 20.47 -30.21 -17.87
C LEU A 83 21.61 -31.03 -17.25
N TYR A 84 21.98 -32.16 -17.86
CA TYR A 84 23.14 -32.93 -17.41
C TYR A 84 24.42 -32.07 -17.38
N TYR A 85 24.66 -31.30 -18.44
CA TYR A 85 25.81 -30.41 -18.51
C TYR A 85 25.74 -29.27 -17.48
N TYR A 86 24.56 -28.74 -17.19
CA TYR A 86 24.35 -27.77 -16.12
C TYR A 86 24.71 -28.35 -14.74
N TYR A 87 24.21 -29.53 -14.39
CA TYR A 87 24.52 -30.15 -13.09
C TYR A 87 26.01 -30.49 -12.96
N TRP A 88 26.66 -30.85 -14.07
CA TRP A 88 28.11 -31.00 -14.12
C TRP A 88 28.83 -29.68 -13.79
N LEU A 89 28.45 -28.58 -14.45
CA LEU A 89 29.00 -27.25 -14.17
C LEU A 89 28.69 -26.76 -12.75
N HIS A 90 27.50 -27.05 -12.22
CA HIS A 90 27.10 -26.68 -10.87
C HIS A 90 27.95 -27.36 -9.80
N THR A 91 28.20 -28.66 -9.98
CA THR A 91 29.07 -29.42 -9.08
C THR A 91 30.51 -28.91 -9.16
N LEU A 92 30.99 -28.53 -10.35
CA LEU A 92 32.29 -27.88 -10.51
C LEU A 92 32.34 -26.53 -9.77
N PHE A 93 31.29 -25.71 -9.89
CA PHE A 93 31.18 -24.43 -9.23
C PHE A 93 31.20 -24.57 -7.70
N GLU A 94 30.44 -25.52 -7.14
CA GLU A 94 30.45 -25.83 -5.70
C GLU A 94 31.86 -26.22 -5.20
N ARG A 95 32.60 -27.04 -5.96
CA ARG A 95 33.98 -27.43 -5.63
C ARG A 95 34.93 -26.23 -5.67
N ILE A 96 34.81 -25.34 -6.65
CA ILE A 96 35.60 -24.10 -6.72
C ILE A 96 35.31 -23.19 -5.52
N VAL A 97 34.04 -23.01 -5.15
CA VAL A 97 33.66 -22.20 -3.98
C VAL A 97 34.21 -22.80 -2.69
N ASN A 98 34.14 -24.14 -2.53
CA ASN A 98 34.70 -24.82 -1.37
C ASN A 98 36.23 -24.72 -1.31
N HIS A 99 36.92 -24.80 -2.44
CA HIS A 99 38.36 -24.54 -2.52
C HIS A 99 38.70 -23.12 -2.06
N LEU A 100 37.97 -22.12 -2.55
CA LEU A 100 38.21 -20.71 -2.22
C LEU A 100 37.82 -20.34 -0.77
N ARG A 101 36.76 -20.94 -0.20
CA ARG A 101 36.29 -20.62 1.16
C ARG A 101 36.94 -21.45 2.27
N ARG A 102 37.22 -22.73 2.00
CA ARG A 102 37.65 -23.71 3.02
C ARG A 102 39.04 -24.30 2.76
N GLY A 103 39.71 -23.91 1.67
CA GLY A 103 41.03 -24.44 1.31
C GLY A 103 41.01 -25.92 0.88
N ALA A 104 39.84 -26.48 0.54
CA ALA A 104 39.71 -27.86 0.09
C ALA A 104 40.44 -28.10 -1.24
N VAL A 105 40.96 -29.30 -1.51
CA VAL A 105 41.64 -29.61 -2.78
C VAL A 105 40.67 -29.52 -3.96
N LEU A 106 41.04 -28.78 -5.01
CA LEU A 106 40.21 -28.61 -6.21
C LEU A 106 40.39 -29.77 -7.19
N ASP A 107 39.45 -30.70 -7.19
CA ASP A 107 39.35 -31.75 -8.22
C ASP A 107 38.35 -31.35 -9.32
N THR A 108 38.85 -31.24 -10.55
CA THR A 108 38.09 -30.84 -11.74
C THR A 108 37.44 -32.01 -12.48
N ARG A 109 37.72 -33.26 -12.10
CA ARG A 109 37.11 -34.45 -12.71
C ARG A 109 35.87 -34.83 -11.92
N ILE A 110 34.71 -34.72 -12.55
CA ILE A 110 33.42 -35.05 -11.92
C ILE A 110 32.89 -36.34 -12.56
N PRO A 111 32.79 -37.45 -11.81
CA PRO A 111 32.26 -38.70 -12.35
C PRO A 111 30.75 -38.61 -12.57
N ALA A 112 30.25 -39.26 -13.62
CA ALA A 112 28.82 -39.24 -13.95
C ALA A 112 27.93 -39.78 -12.81
N ARG A 113 28.43 -40.75 -12.03
CA ARG A 113 27.74 -41.32 -10.87
C ARG A 113 27.32 -40.26 -9.85
N GLU A 114 28.12 -39.21 -9.66
CA GLU A 114 27.82 -38.13 -8.71
C GLU A 114 26.63 -37.29 -9.18
N ILE A 115 26.56 -36.98 -10.48
CA ILE A 115 25.43 -36.24 -11.07
C ILE A 115 24.15 -37.10 -11.03
N LEU A 116 24.24 -38.36 -11.45
CA LEU A 116 23.11 -39.28 -11.49
C LEU A 116 22.58 -39.63 -10.08
N SER A 117 23.37 -39.40 -9.03
CA SER A 117 22.92 -39.54 -7.63
C SER A 117 22.05 -38.38 -7.16
N LYS A 118 22.08 -37.22 -7.83
CA LYS A 118 21.29 -36.04 -7.45
C LYS A 118 19.82 -36.26 -7.82
N ARG A 119 18.94 -36.38 -6.81
CA ARG A 119 17.49 -36.57 -7.01
C ARG A 119 16.84 -35.47 -7.87
N LEU A 120 17.29 -34.22 -7.70
CA LEU A 120 16.74 -33.07 -8.42
C LEU A 120 16.96 -33.16 -9.94
N PHE A 121 18.08 -33.75 -10.37
CA PHE A 121 18.37 -33.97 -11.79
C PHE A 121 17.30 -34.85 -12.46
N TRP A 122 16.92 -35.96 -11.83
CA TRP A 122 15.91 -36.87 -12.39
C TRP A 122 14.52 -36.26 -12.45
N ILE A 123 14.15 -35.44 -11.46
CA ILE A 123 12.88 -34.72 -11.48
C ILE A 123 12.84 -33.75 -12.67
N GLU A 124 13.90 -32.96 -12.86
CA GLU A 124 13.99 -32.01 -13.98
C GLU A 124 14.07 -32.72 -15.34
N ALA A 125 14.83 -33.81 -15.42
CA ALA A 125 14.92 -34.63 -16.62
C ALA A 125 13.59 -35.29 -16.98
N ALA A 126 12.79 -35.72 -15.99
CA ALA A 126 11.45 -36.27 -16.23
C ALA A 126 10.50 -35.19 -16.77
N VAL A 127 10.45 -34.01 -16.14
CA VAL A 127 9.57 -32.90 -16.58
C VAL A 127 9.96 -32.39 -17.97
N CYS A 128 11.25 -32.18 -18.22
CA CYS A 128 11.74 -31.69 -19.52
C CYS A 128 11.82 -32.77 -20.59
N GLY A 129 11.90 -34.04 -20.19
CA GLY A 129 11.98 -35.19 -21.09
C GLY A 129 10.62 -35.71 -21.52
N PHE A 130 9.55 -35.46 -20.77
CA PHE A 130 8.20 -35.92 -21.12
C PHE A 130 7.69 -35.22 -22.38
N HIS A 131 7.40 -36.01 -23.41
CA HIS A 131 6.81 -35.59 -24.68
C HIS A 131 6.18 -36.79 -25.38
N ILE A 132 5.32 -36.54 -26.37
CA ILE A 132 4.74 -37.60 -27.19
C ILE A 132 5.63 -37.81 -28.41
N PRO A 133 6.21 -39.02 -28.61
CA PRO A 133 7.07 -39.30 -29.75
C PRO A 133 6.28 -39.39 -31.06
N PRO A 134 6.95 -39.26 -32.22
CA PRO A 134 6.29 -39.40 -33.52
C PRO A 134 5.64 -40.78 -33.68
N TYR A 135 4.55 -40.84 -34.44
CA TYR A 135 3.74 -42.05 -34.70
C TYR A 135 3.06 -42.67 -33.47
N VAL A 136 3.16 -42.05 -32.30
CA VAL A 136 2.38 -42.43 -31.13
C VAL A 136 1.19 -41.49 -31.00
N THR A 137 0.01 -42.07 -31.06
CA THR A 137 -1.29 -41.45 -30.78
C THR A 137 -2.16 -42.50 -30.11
N PHE A 138 -2.83 -42.13 -29.03
CA PHE A 138 -3.84 -42.98 -28.39
C PHE A 138 -4.79 -42.13 -27.56
N GLU A 139 -5.93 -42.70 -27.24
CA GLU A 139 -7.03 -42.04 -26.58
C GLU A 139 -7.31 -42.73 -25.24
N ILE A 140 -7.66 -41.94 -24.23
CA ILE A 140 -7.90 -42.39 -22.87
C ILE A 140 -9.33 -41.95 -22.50
N GLY A 141 -10.24 -42.92 -22.40
CA GLY A 141 -11.61 -42.69 -21.97
C GLY A 141 -11.69 -42.66 -20.44
N ILE A 142 -12.30 -41.62 -19.89
CA ILE A 142 -12.52 -41.43 -18.45
C ILE A 142 -14.00 -41.14 -18.22
N VAL A 143 -14.63 -41.94 -17.36
CA VAL A 143 -15.98 -41.68 -16.86
C VAL A 143 -15.86 -40.89 -15.56
N GLN A 144 -16.50 -39.73 -15.51
CA GLN A 144 -16.49 -38.83 -14.35
C GLN A 144 -17.86 -38.16 -14.20
N MET A 145 -18.41 -38.17 -12.99
CA MET A 145 -19.73 -37.57 -12.67
C MET A 145 -20.86 -38.02 -13.62
N SER A 146 -20.89 -39.31 -13.97
CA SER A 146 -21.82 -39.89 -14.94
C SER A 146 -21.65 -39.40 -16.40
N ASN A 147 -20.63 -38.60 -16.69
CA ASN A 147 -20.26 -38.15 -18.02
C ASN A 147 -19.07 -38.96 -18.55
N PHE A 148 -19.11 -39.31 -19.83
CA PHE A 148 -17.98 -39.90 -20.53
C PHE A 148 -17.15 -38.81 -21.22
N SER A 149 -15.86 -38.77 -20.93
CA SER A 149 -14.90 -37.83 -21.54
C SER A 149 -13.74 -38.60 -22.15
N LEU A 150 -13.41 -38.31 -23.41
CA LEU A 150 -12.30 -38.94 -24.11
C LEU A 150 -11.16 -37.94 -24.21
N MET A 151 -9.99 -38.27 -23.68
CA MET A 151 -8.80 -37.42 -23.74
C MET A 151 -7.77 -37.99 -24.70
N ARG A 152 -7.23 -37.14 -25.56
CA ARG A 152 -6.14 -37.51 -26.46
C ARG A 152 -4.78 -37.29 -25.79
N VAL A 153 -3.83 -38.21 -26.01
CA VAL A 153 -2.51 -38.15 -25.36
C VAL A 153 -1.71 -36.91 -25.74
N GLU A 154 -1.87 -36.38 -26.96
CA GLU A 154 -1.23 -35.15 -27.43
C GLU A 154 -1.66 -33.92 -26.63
N THR A 155 -2.94 -33.84 -26.25
CA THR A 155 -3.48 -32.76 -25.42
C THR A 155 -2.90 -32.81 -24.00
N PHE A 156 -2.84 -34.01 -23.41
CA PHE A 156 -2.18 -34.23 -22.12
C PHE A 156 -0.66 -33.93 -22.19
N GLY A 157 -0.03 -34.36 -23.28
CA GLY A 157 1.37 -34.08 -23.60
C GLY A 157 1.66 -32.58 -23.66
N ALA A 158 0.81 -31.81 -24.33
CA ALA A 158 0.95 -30.36 -24.43
C ALA A 158 0.84 -29.68 -23.05
N VAL A 159 -0.11 -30.11 -22.20
CA VAL A 159 -0.28 -29.61 -20.83
C VAL A 159 0.99 -29.81 -19.99
N ILE A 160 1.58 -31.02 -20.02
CA ILE A 160 2.82 -31.30 -19.29
C ILE A 160 4.00 -30.52 -19.86
N ASN A 161 4.07 -30.36 -21.18
CA ASN A 161 5.13 -29.57 -21.83
C ASN A 161 5.13 -28.12 -21.34
N CYS A 162 3.97 -27.55 -20.99
CA CYS A 162 3.91 -26.19 -20.43
C CYS A 162 4.69 -26.02 -19.12
N LEU A 163 4.93 -27.10 -18.35
CA LEU A 163 5.75 -27.03 -17.14
C LEU A 163 7.17 -26.53 -17.46
N ARG A 164 7.68 -26.72 -18.68
CA ARG A 164 9.00 -26.25 -19.14
C ARG A 164 9.20 -24.73 -19.06
N LEU A 165 8.13 -23.94 -18.88
CA LEU A 165 8.21 -22.51 -18.59
C LEU A 165 9.11 -22.18 -17.40
N TYR A 166 9.31 -23.10 -16.45
CA TYR A 166 10.24 -22.91 -15.32
C TYR A 166 11.70 -22.63 -15.75
N LEU A 167 12.11 -23.09 -16.94
CA LEU A 167 13.45 -22.83 -17.50
C LEU A 167 13.67 -21.34 -17.79
N VAL A 168 12.60 -20.61 -18.15
CA VAL A 168 12.65 -19.15 -18.33
C VAL A 168 12.84 -18.44 -17.00
N ALA A 169 12.20 -18.93 -15.92
CA ALA A 169 12.34 -18.35 -14.58
C ALA A 169 13.80 -18.44 -14.05
N ARG A 170 14.57 -19.46 -14.45
CA ARG A 170 16.01 -19.54 -14.15
C ARG A 170 16.81 -18.45 -14.84
N CYS A 171 16.58 -18.24 -16.13
CA CYS A 171 17.24 -17.19 -16.90
C CYS A 171 16.94 -15.80 -16.32
N PHE A 172 15.71 -15.62 -15.83
CA PHE A 172 15.30 -14.39 -15.18
C PHE A 172 16.04 -14.14 -13.87
N THR A 173 16.21 -15.17 -13.04
CA THR A 173 17.02 -15.08 -11.80
C THR A 173 18.46 -14.69 -12.12
N ASP A 174 19.07 -15.33 -13.12
CA ASP A 174 20.44 -15.03 -13.55
C ASP A 174 20.58 -13.59 -14.03
N TRP A 175 19.57 -13.08 -14.76
CA TRP A 175 19.54 -11.71 -15.24
C TRP A 175 19.52 -10.68 -14.10
N ILE A 176 18.75 -10.93 -13.03
CA ILE A 176 18.73 -10.08 -11.84
C ILE A 176 20.10 -10.11 -11.16
N LEU A 177 20.62 -11.31 -10.89
CA LEU A 177 21.85 -11.47 -10.15
C LEU A 177 23.08 -10.99 -10.95
N ALA A 178 23.04 -10.99 -12.29
CA ALA A 178 24.13 -10.53 -13.15
C ALA A 178 24.34 -9.00 -13.11
N ARG A 179 23.34 -8.24 -12.67
CA ARG A 179 23.46 -6.78 -12.52
C ARG A 179 24.32 -6.35 -11.33
N MET A 180 24.64 -7.28 -10.43
CA MET A 180 25.39 -6.99 -9.21
C MET A 180 26.91 -7.19 -9.42
N PRO A 181 27.71 -6.11 -9.37
CA PRO A 181 29.15 -6.24 -9.49
C PRO A 181 29.73 -6.99 -8.28
N LYS A 182 30.70 -7.87 -8.51
CA LYS A 182 31.43 -8.62 -7.47
C LYS A 182 30.53 -9.39 -6.48
N ARG A 183 29.34 -9.83 -6.91
CA ARG A 183 28.33 -10.51 -6.07
C ARG A 183 28.91 -11.65 -5.21
N HIS A 184 29.74 -12.50 -5.79
CA HIS A 184 30.32 -13.68 -5.11
C HIS A 184 31.30 -13.30 -4.00
N THR A 185 32.03 -12.19 -4.18
CA THR A 185 32.94 -11.66 -3.17
C THR A 185 32.14 -11.08 -2.01
N VAL A 186 31.14 -10.24 -2.29
CA VAL A 186 30.25 -9.65 -1.27
C VAL A 186 29.49 -10.74 -0.51
N ALA A 187 28.93 -11.73 -1.22
CA ALA A 187 28.27 -12.90 -0.63
C ALA A 187 29.17 -13.64 0.36
N THR A 188 30.45 -13.80 0.02
CA THR A 188 31.43 -14.49 0.86
C THR A 188 31.80 -13.66 2.10
N TYR A 189 31.99 -12.34 1.96
CA TYR A 189 32.24 -11.45 3.11
C TYR A 189 31.02 -11.32 4.04
N ALA A 190 29.82 -11.24 3.48
CA ALA A 190 28.59 -11.13 4.24
C ALA A 190 28.12 -12.48 4.83
N ALA A 191 28.75 -13.59 4.45
CA ALA A 191 28.28 -14.95 4.75
C ALA A 191 26.81 -15.19 4.36
N VAL A 192 26.39 -14.61 3.21
CA VAL A 192 25.03 -14.73 2.66
C VAL A 192 25.08 -15.51 1.35
N ASP A 193 24.09 -16.38 1.14
CA ASP A 193 23.88 -17.04 -0.15
C ASP A 193 22.98 -16.19 -1.06
N LEU A 194 23.53 -15.70 -2.17
CA LEU A 194 22.82 -14.85 -3.14
C LEU A 194 22.09 -15.70 -4.19
N GLY A 195 21.18 -16.56 -3.72
CA GLY A 195 20.37 -17.44 -4.56
C GLY A 195 19.08 -16.80 -5.09
N THR A 196 18.15 -17.65 -5.54
CA THR A 196 16.82 -17.25 -6.05
C THR A 196 16.02 -16.42 -5.05
N SER A 197 16.03 -16.78 -3.77
CA SER A 197 15.30 -16.04 -2.72
C SER A 197 15.77 -14.58 -2.59
N TYR A 198 17.07 -14.34 -2.69
CA TYR A 198 17.61 -12.98 -2.67
C TYR A 198 17.22 -12.20 -3.93
N ALA A 199 17.29 -12.83 -5.10
CA ALA A 199 16.85 -12.23 -6.36
C ALA A 199 15.38 -11.81 -6.31
N PHE A 200 14.50 -12.66 -5.78
CA PHE A 200 13.08 -12.33 -5.57
C PHE A 200 12.91 -11.16 -4.59
N LYS A 201 13.59 -11.16 -3.45
CA LYS A 201 13.51 -10.03 -2.49
C LYS A 201 13.93 -8.71 -3.13
N GLN A 202 14.98 -8.73 -3.94
CA GLN A 202 15.43 -7.55 -4.67
C GLN A 202 14.42 -7.08 -5.71
N LEU A 203 13.68 -8.02 -6.31
CA LEU A 203 12.66 -7.77 -7.31
C LEU A 203 11.42 -7.06 -6.76
N PHE A 204 11.00 -7.46 -5.56
CA PHE A 204 9.79 -6.95 -4.89
C PHE A 204 9.97 -5.59 -4.21
N ASN A 205 11.15 -4.97 -4.30
CA ASN A 205 11.40 -3.65 -3.73
C ASN A 205 10.91 -2.53 -4.69
N GLY A 206 10.08 -1.62 -4.17
CA GLY A 206 9.57 -0.46 -4.89
C GLY A 206 8.54 -0.80 -5.99
N TRP A 207 8.37 0.11 -6.95
CA TRP A 207 7.39 -0.05 -8.06
C TRP A 207 7.67 -1.24 -8.99
N GLY A 208 8.92 -1.74 -9.00
CA GLY A 208 9.26 -2.96 -9.73
C GLY A 208 8.39 -4.12 -9.29
N GLY A 209 8.21 -4.32 -7.98
CA GLY A 209 7.43 -5.43 -7.43
C GLY A 209 6.02 -5.51 -8.00
N VAL A 210 5.30 -4.39 -8.09
CA VAL A 210 3.95 -4.32 -8.67
C VAL A 210 3.94 -4.78 -10.12
N TYR A 211 4.89 -4.28 -10.92
CA TYR A 211 5.02 -4.67 -12.33
C TYR A 211 5.28 -6.18 -12.47
N TYR A 212 6.17 -6.75 -11.65
CA TYR A 212 6.49 -8.17 -11.73
C TYR A 212 5.33 -9.07 -11.30
N VAL A 213 4.54 -8.66 -10.29
CA VAL A 213 3.32 -9.40 -9.91
C VAL A 213 2.34 -9.41 -11.08
N MET A 214 2.07 -8.26 -11.70
CA MET A 214 1.11 -8.16 -12.81
C MET A 214 1.55 -8.98 -14.03
N VAL A 215 2.82 -8.90 -14.42
CA VAL A 215 3.36 -9.73 -15.52
C VAL A 215 3.27 -11.21 -15.20
N SER A 216 3.62 -11.61 -13.98
CA SER A 216 3.53 -13.01 -13.54
C SER A 216 2.08 -13.49 -13.56
N TRP A 217 1.13 -12.65 -13.15
CA TRP A 217 -0.30 -12.94 -13.19
C TRP A 217 -0.77 -13.16 -14.64
N THR A 218 -0.41 -12.28 -15.58
CA THR A 218 -0.78 -12.44 -17.00
C THR A 218 -0.22 -13.75 -17.61
N ILE A 219 1.03 -14.11 -17.29
CA ILE A 219 1.64 -15.37 -17.76
C ILE A 219 0.88 -16.57 -17.18
N LEU A 220 0.55 -16.53 -15.88
CA LEU A 220 -0.22 -17.60 -15.23
C LEU A 220 -1.64 -17.72 -15.79
N LEU A 221 -2.29 -16.61 -16.16
CA LEU A 221 -3.60 -16.63 -16.81
C LEU A 221 -3.57 -17.33 -18.16
N GLY A 222 -2.56 -17.07 -18.99
CA GLY A 222 -2.39 -17.79 -20.25
C GLY A 222 -2.14 -19.29 -20.04
N LEU A 223 -1.30 -19.63 -19.06
CA LEU A 223 -0.97 -21.03 -18.72
C LEU A 223 -2.20 -21.80 -18.20
N PHE A 224 -2.85 -21.28 -17.16
CA PHE A 224 -4.01 -21.92 -16.55
C PHE A 224 -5.23 -21.87 -17.47
N GLY A 225 -5.38 -20.81 -18.28
CA GLY A 225 -6.40 -20.75 -19.32
C GLY A 225 -6.23 -21.87 -20.35
N TYR A 226 -5.00 -22.12 -20.81
CA TYR A 226 -4.72 -23.25 -21.69
C TYR A 226 -4.99 -24.60 -21.01
N TRP A 227 -4.57 -24.77 -19.76
CA TRP A 227 -4.83 -26.00 -18.99
C TRP A 227 -6.32 -26.24 -18.78
N PHE A 228 -7.08 -25.19 -18.48
CA PHE A 228 -8.53 -25.25 -18.29
C PHE A 228 -9.23 -25.63 -19.58
N ARG A 229 -8.86 -25.01 -20.72
CA ARG A 229 -9.36 -25.40 -22.04
C ARG A 229 -9.05 -26.86 -22.36
N ALA A 230 -7.80 -27.29 -22.18
CA ALA A 230 -7.37 -28.67 -22.40
C ALA A 230 -8.12 -29.68 -21.50
N ALA A 231 -8.56 -29.25 -20.31
CA ALA A 231 -9.30 -30.06 -19.36
C ALA A 231 -10.81 -30.21 -19.67
N GLU A 232 -11.38 -29.26 -20.40
CA GLU A 232 -12.80 -29.21 -20.76
C GLU A 232 -13.09 -29.76 -22.17
N MET A 233 -12.07 -29.88 -23.02
CA MET A 233 -12.20 -30.46 -24.36
C MET A 233 -12.28 -31.99 -24.30
N THR A 234 -13.23 -32.56 -25.03
CA THR A 234 -13.32 -34.01 -25.27
C THR A 234 -13.00 -34.33 -26.73
N ALA A 235 -12.24 -35.40 -26.95
CA ALA A 235 -11.84 -35.86 -28.27
C ALA A 235 -13.01 -36.43 -29.09
N CYS A 236 -14.16 -36.72 -28.46
CA CYS A 236 -15.36 -37.21 -29.16
C CYS A 236 -15.87 -36.28 -30.27
N PHE A 237 -15.58 -34.97 -30.19
CA PHE A 237 -15.96 -34.00 -31.23
C PHE A 237 -14.86 -33.76 -32.27
N PHE A 238 -13.71 -34.45 -32.19
CA PHE A 238 -12.68 -34.32 -33.21
C PHE A 238 -13.02 -35.20 -34.41
N PRO A 239 -12.90 -34.68 -35.66
CA PRO A 239 -13.20 -35.45 -36.88
C PRO A 239 -12.39 -36.75 -37.02
N SER A 240 -11.22 -36.80 -36.37
CA SER A 240 -10.27 -37.91 -36.41
C SER A 240 -10.55 -39.07 -35.44
N THR A 241 -11.56 -38.96 -34.57
CA THR A 241 -11.81 -39.89 -33.47
C THR A 241 -12.81 -40.97 -33.89
N VAL A 242 -12.56 -42.24 -33.53
CA VAL A 242 -13.38 -43.40 -33.95
C VAL A 242 -13.81 -44.27 -32.75
N ASP A 243 -13.75 -43.75 -31.51
CA ASP A 243 -14.19 -44.52 -30.32
C ASP A 243 -15.71 -44.67 -30.30
N ASP A 244 -16.20 -45.92 -30.30
CA ASP A 244 -17.63 -46.26 -30.30
C ASP A 244 -18.41 -45.64 -29.14
N ARG A 245 -17.75 -45.39 -27.99
CA ARG A 245 -18.39 -44.81 -26.80
C ARG A 245 -18.73 -43.34 -26.96
N CYS A 246 -18.17 -42.65 -27.95
CA CYS A 246 -18.51 -41.26 -28.24
C CYS A 246 -19.95 -41.08 -28.78
N VAL A 247 -20.61 -42.18 -29.17
CA VAL A 247 -22.02 -42.18 -29.59
C VAL A 247 -22.97 -42.37 -28.39
N GLU A 248 -22.46 -42.77 -27.22
CA GLU A 248 -23.28 -42.94 -26.03
C GLU A 248 -23.86 -41.59 -25.54
N ALA A 249 -25.07 -41.64 -24.99
CA ALA A 249 -25.72 -40.44 -24.43
C ALA A 249 -24.87 -39.77 -23.33
N SER A 250 -24.07 -40.57 -22.59
CA SER A 250 -23.13 -40.09 -21.57
C SER A 250 -21.99 -39.24 -22.13
N ALA A 251 -21.68 -39.34 -23.43
CA ALA A 251 -20.63 -38.58 -24.10
C ALA A 251 -21.16 -37.24 -24.67
N ILE A 252 -22.44 -37.20 -25.07
CA ILE A 252 -23.09 -36.06 -25.73
C ILE A 252 -23.84 -35.19 -24.72
N GLN A 253 -24.59 -35.79 -23.80
CA GLN A 253 -25.36 -35.08 -22.78
C GLN A 253 -24.66 -35.17 -21.42
N TRP A 254 -24.09 -34.06 -20.98
CA TRP A 254 -23.36 -33.98 -19.72
C TRP A 254 -24.24 -33.43 -18.60
N THR A 255 -23.94 -33.81 -17.36
CA THR A 255 -24.57 -33.27 -16.15
C THR A 255 -23.51 -32.83 -15.12
N VAL A 256 -23.75 -31.69 -14.45
CA VAL A 256 -22.87 -31.14 -13.40
C VAL A 256 -23.35 -31.55 -12.00
N ASP A 257 -24.68 -31.60 -11.80
CA ASP A 257 -25.34 -31.84 -10.50
C ASP A 257 -26.14 -33.16 -10.47
N GLY A 258 -26.10 -33.95 -11.55
CA GLY A 258 -26.86 -35.18 -11.72
C GLY A 258 -28.36 -34.99 -12.03
N VAL A 259 -28.84 -33.74 -12.02
CA VAL A 259 -30.26 -33.38 -12.24
C VAL A 259 -30.46 -32.68 -13.58
N ASN A 260 -29.63 -31.68 -13.89
CA ASN A 260 -29.71 -30.92 -15.13
C ASN A 260 -28.73 -31.49 -16.15
N TYR A 261 -29.24 -31.78 -17.35
CA TYR A 261 -28.45 -32.26 -18.48
C TYR A 261 -28.35 -31.14 -19.52
N PHE A 262 -27.18 -30.99 -20.12
CA PHE A 262 -26.94 -30.08 -21.24
C PHE A 262 -26.14 -30.79 -22.32
N GLU A 263 -26.32 -30.36 -23.56
CA GLU A 263 -25.55 -30.87 -24.69
C GLU A 263 -24.12 -30.30 -24.61
N LYS A 264 -23.13 -31.19 -24.56
CA LYS A 264 -21.73 -30.79 -24.46
C LYS A 264 -21.23 -30.40 -25.84
N GLU A 265 -20.67 -29.20 -25.96
CA GLU A 265 -19.93 -28.75 -27.12
C GLU A 265 -18.48 -28.37 -26.76
N ASN A 266 -17.60 -28.38 -27.75
CA ASN A 266 -16.22 -27.89 -27.64
C ASN A 266 -16.13 -26.40 -28.05
N ASP A 267 -17.01 -25.57 -27.49
CA ASP A 267 -17.18 -24.14 -27.75
C ASP A 267 -16.22 -23.25 -26.90
N LEU A 268 -15.45 -23.85 -26.01
CA LEU A 268 -14.56 -23.13 -25.10
C LEU A 268 -13.29 -22.61 -25.81
N TYR A 269 -13.41 -21.46 -26.45
CA TYR A 269 -12.28 -20.72 -27.02
C TYR A 269 -11.26 -20.33 -25.95
N MET A 270 -9.99 -20.16 -26.37
CA MET A 270 -8.90 -19.71 -25.49
C MET A 270 -9.25 -18.44 -24.70
N GLN A 271 -9.93 -17.49 -25.34
CA GLN A 271 -10.32 -16.23 -24.71
C GLN A 271 -11.31 -16.45 -23.55
N ASN A 272 -12.26 -17.37 -23.71
CA ASN A 272 -13.24 -17.75 -22.69
C ASN A 272 -12.58 -18.50 -21.53
N ALA A 273 -11.62 -19.39 -21.83
CA ALA A 273 -10.85 -20.08 -20.79
C ALA A 273 -9.96 -19.11 -19.99
N ILE A 274 -9.30 -18.14 -20.64
CA ILE A 274 -8.53 -17.10 -19.97
C ILE A 274 -9.46 -16.23 -19.11
N TRP A 275 -10.63 -15.87 -19.61
CA TRP A 275 -11.65 -15.13 -18.86
C TRP A 275 -12.09 -15.87 -17.60
N ALA A 276 -12.46 -17.15 -17.72
CA ALA A 276 -12.85 -17.98 -16.58
C ALA A 276 -11.73 -18.06 -15.52
N MET A 277 -10.47 -18.25 -15.95
CA MET A 277 -9.33 -18.29 -15.04
C MET A 277 -8.99 -16.93 -14.43
N LEU A 278 -9.25 -15.83 -15.13
CA LEU A 278 -9.10 -14.48 -14.59
C LEU A 278 -10.08 -14.26 -13.45
N VAL A 279 -11.37 -14.45 -13.71
CA VAL A 279 -12.46 -14.30 -12.75
C VAL A 279 -12.26 -15.20 -11.53
N THR A 280 -11.74 -16.42 -11.75
CA THR A 280 -11.36 -17.37 -10.68
C THR A 280 -10.17 -16.86 -9.87
N SER A 281 -9.12 -16.35 -10.52
CA SER A 281 -7.90 -15.86 -9.85
C SER A 281 -8.10 -14.56 -9.07
N THR A 282 -9.02 -13.71 -9.50
CA THR A 282 -9.43 -12.51 -8.78
C THR A 282 -10.53 -12.81 -7.75
N THR A 283 -10.87 -14.09 -7.56
CA THR A 283 -11.89 -14.59 -6.63
C THR A 283 -13.26 -13.94 -6.81
N VAL A 284 -13.59 -13.48 -8.03
CA VAL A 284 -14.91 -12.89 -8.34
C VAL A 284 -15.93 -14.00 -8.58
N GLY A 285 -15.63 -14.93 -9.50
CA GLY A 285 -16.44 -16.14 -9.69
C GLY A 285 -17.90 -15.93 -10.13
N TYR A 286 -18.18 -15.21 -11.23
CA TYR A 286 -19.57 -14.98 -11.69
C TYR A 286 -20.39 -16.26 -11.95
N GLY A 287 -19.74 -17.37 -12.31
CA GLY A 287 -20.43 -18.63 -12.61
C GLY A 287 -21.02 -18.72 -14.03
N ASP A 288 -20.62 -17.81 -14.93
CA ASP A 288 -20.98 -17.85 -16.36
C ASP A 288 -20.34 -19.06 -17.07
N ILE A 289 -19.06 -19.34 -16.78
CA ILE A 289 -18.35 -20.52 -17.27
C ILE A 289 -18.03 -21.45 -16.10
N LEU A 290 -18.57 -22.66 -16.16
CA LEU A 290 -18.42 -23.67 -15.11
C LEU A 290 -17.39 -24.74 -15.48
N ALA A 291 -16.79 -25.32 -14.44
CA ALA A 291 -15.85 -26.44 -14.55
C ALA A 291 -16.61 -27.77 -14.49
N ASN A 292 -16.76 -28.43 -15.63
CA ASN A 292 -17.57 -29.63 -15.80
C ASN A 292 -16.78 -30.92 -15.50
N THR A 293 -15.44 -30.89 -15.64
CA THR A 293 -14.58 -32.05 -15.38
C THR A 293 -13.88 -31.99 -14.02
N HIS A 294 -13.52 -33.14 -13.43
CA HIS A 294 -12.71 -33.15 -12.20
C HIS A 294 -11.35 -32.47 -12.43
N PHE A 295 -10.77 -32.64 -13.62
CA PHE A 295 -9.48 -32.05 -13.96
C PHE A 295 -9.58 -30.53 -14.09
N SER A 296 -10.62 -29.99 -14.74
CA SER A 296 -10.81 -28.55 -14.84
C SER A 296 -11.12 -27.91 -13.48
N ARG A 297 -11.86 -28.59 -12.61
CA ARG A 297 -12.06 -28.17 -11.21
C ARG A 297 -10.75 -28.11 -10.42
N ALA A 298 -9.85 -29.08 -10.62
CA ALA A 298 -8.53 -29.05 -10.00
C ALA A 298 -7.68 -27.89 -10.52
N VAL A 299 -7.70 -27.61 -11.82
CA VAL A 299 -7.03 -26.46 -12.44
C VAL A 299 -7.60 -25.14 -11.91
N ALA A 300 -8.92 -24.98 -11.86
CA ALA A 300 -9.59 -23.79 -11.35
C ALA A 300 -9.29 -23.57 -9.85
N GLY A 301 -9.36 -24.62 -9.03
CA GLY A 301 -8.99 -24.57 -7.62
C GLY A 301 -7.52 -24.16 -7.41
N GLY A 302 -6.61 -24.70 -8.23
CA GLY A 302 -5.21 -24.30 -8.25
C GLY A 302 -5.00 -22.83 -8.63
N MET A 303 -5.72 -22.35 -9.64
CA MET A 303 -5.66 -20.94 -10.07
C MET A 303 -6.22 -20.01 -8.99
N GLY A 304 -7.32 -20.38 -8.32
CA GLY A 304 -7.89 -19.60 -7.21
C GLY A 304 -6.91 -19.44 -6.04
N LEU A 305 -6.24 -20.53 -5.64
CA LEU A 305 -5.21 -20.48 -4.59
C LEU A 305 -4.02 -19.59 -4.99
N LEU A 306 -3.53 -19.72 -6.23
CA LEU A 306 -2.46 -18.87 -6.75
C LEU A 306 -2.90 -17.40 -6.85
N GLY A 307 -4.15 -17.14 -7.22
CA GLY A 307 -4.75 -15.81 -7.28
C GLY A 307 -4.71 -15.09 -5.93
N ILE A 308 -5.10 -15.77 -4.84
CA ILE A 308 -4.99 -15.24 -3.47
C ILE A 308 -3.52 -14.91 -3.12
N VAL A 309 -2.59 -15.79 -3.48
CA VAL A 309 -1.14 -15.55 -3.28
C VAL A 309 -0.69 -14.31 -4.05
N LEU A 310 -1.07 -14.17 -5.33
CA LEU A 310 -0.70 -13.01 -6.16
C LEU A 310 -1.31 -11.70 -5.64
N ALA A 311 -2.58 -11.71 -5.22
CA ALA A 311 -3.24 -10.55 -4.62
C ALA A 311 -2.55 -10.12 -3.30
N SER A 312 -2.11 -11.09 -2.48
CA SER A 312 -1.35 -10.80 -1.26
C SER A 312 0.05 -10.22 -1.56
N LEU A 313 0.73 -10.74 -2.59
CA LEU A 313 2.02 -10.22 -3.06
C LEU A 313 1.88 -8.81 -3.65
N LEU A 314 0.80 -8.56 -4.41
CA LEU A 314 0.48 -7.23 -4.93
C LEU A 314 0.28 -6.24 -3.77
N THR A 315 -0.43 -6.65 -2.72
CA THR A 315 -0.63 -5.84 -1.52
C THR A 315 0.69 -5.48 -0.84
N ALA A 316 1.58 -6.47 -0.66
CA ALA A 316 2.91 -6.24 -0.08
C ALA A 316 3.79 -5.33 -0.94
N ALA A 317 3.79 -5.54 -2.27
CA ALA A 317 4.54 -4.73 -3.22
C ALA A 317 4.05 -3.28 -3.26
N LEU A 318 2.73 -3.06 -3.27
CA LEU A 318 2.13 -1.73 -3.17
C LEU A 318 2.50 -1.05 -1.86
N SER A 319 2.39 -1.75 -0.73
CA SER A 319 2.78 -1.23 0.58
C SER A 319 4.24 -0.76 0.60
N SER A 320 5.16 -1.58 0.06
CA SER A 320 6.57 -1.20 -0.08
C SER A 320 6.79 0.01 -1.02
N ALA A 321 6.10 0.04 -2.17
CA ALA A 321 6.22 1.13 -3.14
C ALA A 321 5.72 2.48 -2.61
N LEU A 322 4.76 2.46 -1.67
CA LEU A 322 4.11 3.65 -1.10
C LEU A 322 4.82 4.22 0.12
N GLN A 323 5.80 3.50 0.67
CA GLN A 323 6.64 4.04 1.72
C GLN A 323 7.46 5.23 1.18
N PHE A 324 7.63 6.24 2.03
CA PHE A 324 8.52 7.35 1.74
C PHE A 324 9.97 6.88 1.70
N ASN A 325 10.70 7.28 0.67
CA ASN A 325 12.16 7.09 0.65
C ASN A 325 12.80 7.97 1.75
N MET A 326 13.99 7.63 2.20
CA MET A 326 14.72 8.38 3.24
C MET A 326 14.82 9.88 2.92
N HIS A 327 15.17 10.23 1.67
CA HIS A 327 15.20 11.62 1.23
C HIS A 327 13.82 12.30 1.25
N GLU A 328 12.75 11.58 0.86
CA GLU A 328 11.37 12.10 0.88
C GLU A 328 10.87 12.31 2.31
N MET A 329 11.21 11.39 3.22
CA MET A 329 10.92 11.50 4.64
C MET A 329 11.63 12.71 5.24
N SER A 330 12.93 12.89 4.97
CA SER A 330 13.66 14.10 5.40
C SER A 330 13.01 15.38 4.86
N ALA A 331 12.58 15.39 3.59
CA ALA A 331 11.88 16.53 3.01
C ALA A 331 10.54 16.80 3.71
N LEU A 332 9.77 15.74 4.01
CA LEU A 332 8.48 15.83 4.68
C LEU A 332 8.63 16.41 6.09
N LEU A 333 9.61 15.95 6.87
CA LEU A 333 9.89 16.48 8.21
C LEU A 333 10.25 17.97 8.14
N ILE A 334 11.11 18.38 7.20
CA ILE A 334 11.44 19.81 7.01
C ILE A 334 10.19 20.63 6.64
N LEU A 335 9.29 20.09 5.81
CA LEU A 335 8.04 20.76 5.43
C LEU A 335 7.08 20.88 6.62
N GLN A 336 6.90 19.82 7.40
CA GLN A 336 6.08 19.81 8.61
C GLN A 336 6.61 20.82 9.64
N ARG A 337 7.93 20.87 9.82
CA ARG A 337 8.58 21.88 10.64
C ARG A 337 8.30 23.31 10.18
N GLU A 338 8.45 23.59 8.88
CA GLU A 338 8.18 24.94 8.34
C GLU A 338 6.70 25.30 8.45
N GLN A 339 5.78 24.33 8.36
CA GLN A 339 4.36 24.52 8.61
C GLN A 339 4.09 24.84 10.08
N ALA A 340 4.64 24.04 11.00
CA ALA A 340 4.54 24.25 12.44
C ALA A 340 5.09 25.62 12.84
N ARG A 341 6.21 26.05 12.23
CA ARG A 341 6.80 27.37 12.43
C ARG A 341 5.88 28.50 11.97
N ARG A 342 5.23 28.36 10.82
CA ARG A 342 4.25 29.35 10.34
C ARG A 342 3.06 29.45 11.29
N GLU A 343 2.53 28.32 11.75
CA GLU A 343 1.45 28.30 12.74
C GLU A 343 1.87 28.91 14.07
N LEU A 344 3.07 28.60 14.55
CA LEU A 344 3.64 29.19 15.76
C LEU A 344 3.74 30.71 15.62
N PHE A 345 4.23 31.20 14.47
CA PHE A 345 4.31 32.63 14.18
C PHE A 345 2.92 33.28 14.15
N LEU A 346 1.95 32.68 13.47
CA LEU A 346 0.57 33.19 13.44
C LEU A 346 -0.05 33.25 14.84
N LYS A 347 0.12 32.19 15.65
CA LYS A 347 -0.34 32.15 17.05
C LYS A 347 0.35 33.23 17.89
N ALA A 348 1.67 33.40 17.75
CA ALA A 348 2.42 34.44 18.43
C ALA A 348 1.91 35.84 18.07
N VAL A 349 1.66 36.10 16.77
CA VAL A 349 1.10 37.36 16.29
C VAL A 349 -0.30 37.59 16.88
N LEU A 350 -1.16 36.58 16.90
CA LEU A 350 -2.50 36.68 17.48
C LEU A 350 -2.46 37.01 18.97
N ILE A 351 -1.57 36.38 19.73
CA ILE A 351 -1.35 36.66 21.17
C ILE A 351 -0.91 38.12 21.36
N VAL A 352 0.09 38.58 20.59
CA VAL A 352 0.60 39.95 20.67
C VAL A 352 -0.46 40.98 20.25
N GLN A 353 -1.21 40.72 19.19
CA GLN A 353 -2.29 41.59 18.72
C GLN A 353 -3.40 41.71 19.76
N TYR A 354 -3.84 40.58 20.32
CA TYR A 354 -4.85 40.56 21.37
C TYR A 354 -4.38 41.38 22.57
N TRP A 355 -3.18 41.08 23.09
CA TRP A 355 -2.59 41.81 24.21
C TRP A 355 -2.54 43.31 23.96
N TRP A 356 -2.06 43.72 22.77
CA TRP A 356 -1.93 45.13 22.42
C TRP A 356 -3.28 45.83 22.34
N ARG A 357 -4.30 45.19 21.75
CA ARG A 357 -5.65 45.76 21.65
C ARG A 357 -6.32 45.90 23.00
N VAL A 358 -6.22 44.89 23.87
CA VAL A 358 -6.72 44.94 25.25
C VAL A 358 -6.04 46.07 26.01
N ARG A 359 -4.69 46.16 25.95
CA ARG A 359 -3.92 47.22 26.62
C ARG A 359 -4.27 48.62 26.12
N LYS A 360 -4.56 48.78 24.83
CA LYS A 360 -4.97 50.06 24.24
C LYS A 360 -6.48 50.32 24.31
N LYS A 361 -7.25 49.48 25.02
CA LYS A 361 -8.72 49.56 25.13
C LYS A 361 -9.42 49.67 23.76
N LYS A 362 -8.85 49.05 22.72
CA LYS A 362 -9.46 49.03 21.38
C LYS A 362 -10.46 47.87 21.27
N ARG A 363 -11.50 48.03 20.45
CA ARG A 363 -12.48 46.95 20.19
C ARG A 363 -11.78 45.72 19.62
N LEU A 364 -12.02 44.58 20.25
CA LEU A 364 -11.60 43.26 19.78
C LEU A 364 -12.44 42.86 18.56
N THR A 365 -11.84 42.15 17.61
CA THR A 365 -12.59 41.59 16.47
C THR A 365 -13.50 40.45 16.95
N SER A 366 -14.58 40.16 16.21
CA SER A 366 -15.51 39.09 16.55
C SER A 366 -14.85 37.71 16.67
N ARG A 367 -13.81 37.45 15.87
CA ARG A 367 -12.99 36.23 15.98
C ARG A 367 -12.16 36.21 17.26
N GLN A 368 -11.53 37.32 17.63
CA GLN A 368 -10.72 37.44 18.86
C GLN A 368 -11.57 37.36 20.15
N ARG A 369 -12.83 37.83 20.13
CA ARG A 369 -13.74 37.75 21.29
C ARG A 369 -14.18 36.32 21.62
N LYS A 370 -14.18 35.42 20.64
CA LYS A 370 -14.53 34.01 20.80
C LYS A 370 -13.32 33.12 21.16
N MET A 371 -12.11 33.68 21.21
CA MET A 371 -10.90 32.91 21.49
C MET A 371 -10.59 32.95 22.99
N ASP A 372 -10.44 31.76 23.58
CA ASP A 372 -9.91 31.62 24.93
C ASP A 372 -8.38 31.80 24.92
N MET A 373 -7.89 32.71 25.76
CA MET A 373 -6.47 33.03 25.87
C MET A 373 -5.67 31.84 26.43
N PHE A 374 -6.24 31.13 27.40
CA PHE A 374 -5.56 30.01 28.03
C PHE A 374 -5.31 28.88 27.04
N ASP A 375 -6.34 28.51 26.29
CA ASP A 375 -6.27 27.53 25.21
C ASP A 375 -5.27 27.96 24.11
N LEU A 376 -5.27 29.24 23.71
CA LEU A 376 -4.32 29.76 22.73
C LEU A 376 -2.86 29.66 23.22
N GLY A 377 -2.61 29.92 24.50
CA GLY A 377 -1.31 29.75 25.16
C GLY A 377 -0.84 28.32 25.25
N LEU A 378 -1.76 27.40 25.56
CA LEU A 378 -1.48 25.97 25.57
C LEU A 378 -1.11 25.49 24.16
N LYS A 379 -1.90 25.89 23.15
CA LYS A 379 -1.65 25.61 21.73
C LYS A 379 -0.34 26.20 21.21
N PHE A 380 0.06 27.37 21.71
CA PHE A 380 1.36 27.98 21.40
C PHE A 380 2.51 27.14 21.97
N ARG A 381 2.46 26.80 23.27
CA ARG A 381 3.48 25.96 23.93
C ARG A 381 3.60 24.58 23.31
N HIS A 382 2.48 23.98 22.92
CA HIS A 382 2.47 22.70 22.20
C HIS A 382 3.19 22.81 20.85
N LYS A 383 2.78 23.77 20.00
CA LYS A 383 3.37 23.96 18.66
C LYS A 383 4.86 24.32 18.74
N LYS A 384 5.26 25.01 19.80
CA LYS A 384 6.66 25.31 20.10
C LYS A 384 7.49 24.04 20.36
N ARG A 385 6.99 23.12 21.21
CA ARG A 385 7.67 21.83 21.45
C ARG A 385 7.84 21.02 20.16
N GLU A 386 6.80 21.00 19.32
CA GLU A 386 6.83 20.34 18.01
C GLU A 386 7.94 20.89 17.11
N THR A 387 8.19 22.21 17.12
CA THR A 387 9.31 22.80 16.34
C THR A 387 10.72 22.53 16.91
N GLN A 388 10.82 22.09 18.16
CA GLN A 388 12.09 21.81 18.87
C GLN A 388 12.52 20.34 18.76
N VAL A 389 11.59 19.40 18.93
CA VAL A 389 11.87 17.95 19.03
C VAL A 389 12.53 17.40 17.75
N GLU A 390 12.15 17.85 16.56
CA GLU A 390 12.70 17.33 15.30
C GLU A 390 14.16 17.78 15.00
N VAL A 391 14.65 18.82 15.67
CA VAL A 391 16.05 19.28 15.50
C VAL A 391 17.02 18.36 16.21
N GLU A 392 16.62 17.81 17.36
CA GLU A 392 17.46 16.94 18.17
C GLU A 392 17.59 15.55 17.53
N ASP A 393 16.52 15.05 16.90
CA ASP A 393 16.52 13.75 16.19
C ASP A 393 17.35 13.78 14.87
N LEU A 394 17.46 14.94 14.20
CA LEU A 394 18.32 15.13 13.01
C LEU A 394 19.75 15.60 13.35
N ALA A 395 19.94 16.23 14.52
CA ALA A 395 21.26 16.61 15.02
C ALA A 395 22.12 15.39 15.39
N ALA A 396 21.49 14.23 15.59
CA ALA A 396 22.18 12.96 15.75
C ALA A 396 22.92 12.50 14.49
N ASP A 397 22.59 13.01 13.28
CA ASP A 397 23.15 12.42 12.05
C ASP A 397 23.58 13.35 10.90
N ASN A 398 23.42 14.69 10.92
CA ASN A 398 24.18 15.55 9.98
C ASN A 398 24.23 17.05 10.30
N SER A 399 25.44 17.61 10.26
CA SER A 399 25.87 18.96 10.64
C SER A 399 25.57 20.10 9.65
N LYS A 400 24.40 20.13 9.00
CA LYS A 400 24.07 21.21 8.03
C LYS A 400 22.68 21.81 8.20
N ILE A 401 22.34 22.39 9.37
CA ILE A 401 21.12 23.23 9.55
C ILE A 401 21.36 24.46 10.46
N ASP A 402 22.52 25.13 10.40
CA ASP A 402 22.83 26.17 11.40
C ASP A 402 22.34 27.60 11.07
N GLY A 403 22.16 27.96 9.80
CA GLY A 403 21.82 29.35 9.43
C GLY A 403 20.36 29.75 9.73
N ILE A 404 19.42 28.81 9.59
CA ILE A 404 17.98 29.06 9.78
C ILE A 404 17.59 28.81 11.24
N ALA A 405 18.16 27.80 11.90
CA ALA A 405 17.87 27.45 13.30
C ALA A 405 18.18 28.62 14.25
N LEU A 406 19.30 29.32 14.04
CA LEU A 406 19.74 30.43 14.90
C LEU A 406 18.74 31.61 14.93
N ARG A 407 18.17 31.97 13.77
CA ARG A 407 17.14 33.02 13.68
C ARG A 407 15.80 32.58 14.29
N THR A 408 15.53 31.28 14.29
CA THR A 408 14.32 30.70 14.88
C THR A 408 14.40 30.73 16.40
N LYS A 409 15.55 30.33 16.95
CA LYS A 409 15.82 30.33 18.39
C LYS A 409 15.67 31.74 18.98
N TYR A 410 16.19 32.76 18.32
CA TYR A 410 16.05 34.15 18.79
C TYR A 410 14.59 34.64 18.84
N LEU A 411 13.79 34.32 17.81
CA LEU A 411 12.38 34.71 17.77
C LEU A 411 11.59 33.96 18.85
N GLU A 412 11.89 32.68 19.03
CA GLU A 412 11.27 31.81 20.03
C GLU A 412 11.49 32.34 21.46
N THR A 413 12.74 32.67 21.82
CA THR A 413 13.06 33.22 23.15
C THR A 413 12.40 34.58 23.38
N ALA A 414 12.29 35.41 22.34
CA ALA A 414 11.63 36.71 22.44
C ALA A 414 10.11 36.58 22.64
N VAL A 415 9.46 35.60 21.98
CA VAL A 415 8.02 35.37 22.15
C VAL A 415 7.71 34.72 23.50
N GLU A 416 8.55 33.81 23.99
CA GLU A 416 8.43 33.25 25.35
C GLU A 416 8.46 34.33 26.42
N ALA A 417 9.44 35.24 26.36
CA ALA A 417 9.56 36.31 27.33
C ALA A 417 8.35 37.26 27.34
N ILE A 418 7.62 37.35 26.21
CA ILE A 418 6.38 38.12 26.10
C ILE A 418 5.19 37.30 26.62
N ALA A 419 5.12 36.02 26.28
CA ALA A 419 4.12 35.07 26.74
C ALA A 419 4.13 34.95 28.28
N ASP A 420 5.27 34.69 28.90
CA ASP A 420 5.34 34.48 30.35
C ASP A 420 4.89 35.73 31.12
N LYS A 421 5.26 36.93 30.66
CA LYS A 421 4.80 38.22 31.22
C LYS A 421 3.29 38.47 31.02
N LEU A 422 2.71 37.86 30.01
CA LEU A 422 1.29 37.94 29.69
C LEU A 422 0.48 37.05 30.64
N TRP A 423 0.91 35.79 30.79
CA TRP A 423 0.25 34.80 31.64
C TRP A 423 0.39 35.10 33.13
N GLU A 424 1.52 35.66 33.58
CA GLU A 424 1.65 36.14 34.96
C GLU A 424 0.55 37.16 35.33
N ASN A 425 0.18 38.05 34.40
CA ASN A 425 -0.83 39.09 34.68
C ASN A 425 -2.28 38.56 34.70
N GLU A 426 -2.61 37.53 33.92
CA GLU A 426 -3.94 36.88 33.99
C GLU A 426 -4.05 35.95 35.19
N MET A 427 -3.02 35.14 35.46
CA MET A 427 -3.04 34.23 36.62
C MET A 427 -3.09 35.01 37.94
N ILE A 428 -2.40 36.16 38.04
CA ILE A 428 -2.51 37.07 39.20
C ILE A 428 -3.91 37.71 39.28
N LYS A 429 -4.57 37.95 38.15
CA LYS A 429 -5.95 38.46 38.13
C LYS A 429 -6.97 37.42 38.56
N ASP A 430 -6.88 36.20 38.07
CA ASP A 430 -7.77 35.11 38.46
C ASP A 430 -7.51 34.66 39.90
N LEU A 431 -6.25 34.62 40.35
CA LEU A 431 -5.91 34.38 41.76
C LEU A 431 -6.34 35.54 42.65
N SER A 432 -6.32 36.77 42.17
CA SER A 432 -6.83 37.97 42.86
C SER A 432 -8.36 37.99 42.90
N GLU A 433 -9.04 37.54 41.86
CA GLU A 433 -10.51 37.46 41.79
C GLU A 433 -11.04 36.27 42.60
N GLN A 434 -10.36 35.10 42.55
CA GLN A 434 -10.62 33.98 43.46
C GLN A 434 -10.26 34.29 44.92
N HIS A 435 -9.14 35.00 45.19
CA HIS A 435 -8.86 35.47 46.54
C HIS A 435 -9.88 36.51 46.98
N HIS A 436 -10.37 37.39 46.11
CA HIS A 436 -11.42 38.34 46.48
C HIS A 436 -12.79 37.68 46.68
N GLU A 437 -13.13 36.61 45.97
CA GLU A 437 -14.34 35.80 46.22
C GLU A 437 -14.23 34.95 47.48
N ASN A 438 -13.07 34.32 47.72
CA ASN A 438 -12.82 33.56 48.95
C ASN A 438 -12.71 34.48 50.17
N ALA A 439 -12.06 35.65 50.05
CA ALA A 439 -12.03 36.67 51.09
C ALA A 439 -13.43 37.27 51.35
N ARG A 440 -14.28 37.44 50.33
CA ARG A 440 -15.69 37.84 50.54
C ARG A 440 -16.51 36.78 51.26
N ARG A 441 -16.18 35.49 51.12
CA ARG A 441 -16.79 34.39 51.87
C ARG A 441 -16.29 34.30 53.32
N GLU A 442 -15.06 34.73 53.58
CA GLU A 442 -14.49 34.77 54.94
C GLU A 442 -14.81 36.07 55.70
N LEU A 443 -15.11 37.19 55.00
CA LEU A 443 -15.42 38.50 55.60
C LEU A 443 -16.87 38.64 56.13
N SER A 444 -17.67 37.58 56.19
CA SER A 444 -19.03 37.64 56.76
C SER A 444 -19.11 37.33 58.27
N VAL A 445 -17.99 37.27 59.02
CA VAL A 445 -18.03 37.06 60.47
C VAL A 445 -17.05 37.98 61.24
N LYS A 446 -17.63 39.10 61.71
CA LYS A 446 -17.36 39.93 62.92
C LYS A 446 -15.93 40.37 63.34
N SER A 447 -15.87 41.67 63.64
CA SER A 447 -14.83 42.60 64.15
C SER A 447 -14.43 42.44 65.64
N PRO A 448 -13.79 43.44 66.34
CA PRO A 448 -12.63 44.35 66.08
C PRO A 448 -11.62 44.43 67.27
N HIS A 449 -10.44 45.09 67.12
CA HIS A 449 -9.94 46.23 67.94
C HIS A 449 -8.39 46.41 68.00
N ALA A 450 -7.97 47.70 67.89
CA ALA A 450 -6.85 48.40 68.55
C ALA A 450 -5.39 47.99 68.23
N LEU A 451 -4.35 48.84 68.13
CA LEU A 451 -4.09 50.29 68.26
C LEU A 451 -2.63 50.52 67.78
N LEU A 452 -2.34 51.64 67.09
CA LEU A 452 -1.15 52.53 67.20
C LEU A 452 -0.81 53.26 65.87
N GLU A 453 -1.06 54.57 65.88
CA GLU A 453 -0.58 55.65 64.99
C GLU A 453 0.78 56.23 65.49
N PRO A 454 1.39 57.30 64.91
CA PRO A 454 1.61 57.67 63.48
C PRO A 454 3.06 58.22 63.21
N TYR A 455 3.49 58.30 61.94
CA TYR A 455 4.47 59.32 61.51
C TYR A 455 4.24 59.74 60.04
N ARG A 456 4.29 61.06 59.79
CA ARG A 456 3.96 61.73 58.52
C ARG A 456 5.06 61.63 57.45
N PRO A 457 4.72 61.81 56.17
CA PRO A 457 5.59 61.54 55.02
C PRO A 457 6.46 62.76 54.64
N PRO A 458 7.57 62.58 53.88
CA PRO A 458 8.19 63.68 53.17
C PRO A 458 7.58 63.89 51.77
N SER A 459 7.72 65.13 51.29
CA SER A 459 7.06 65.72 50.13
C SER A 459 7.61 65.29 48.75
N PRO A 460 6.87 65.56 47.65
CA PRO A 460 7.10 64.96 46.34
C PRO A 460 8.11 65.77 45.51
N SER A 461 9.41 65.53 45.70
CA SER A 461 10.42 66.09 44.77
C SER A 461 11.63 65.20 44.47
N LYS A 462 11.66 63.94 44.94
CA LYS A 462 12.78 63.01 44.66
C LYS A 462 12.44 61.63 44.06
N LEU A 463 11.24 61.45 43.49
CA LEU A 463 10.85 60.20 42.81
C LEU A 463 10.85 60.30 41.26
N LYS A 464 11.74 61.11 40.69
CA LYS A 464 12.04 61.14 39.25
C LYS A 464 13.19 60.23 38.81
N LYS A 465 13.73 59.38 39.69
CA LYS A 465 14.76 58.40 39.33
C LYS A 465 14.43 57.05 39.96
N LEU A 466 13.69 56.22 39.21
CA LEU A 466 13.71 54.75 39.24
C LEU A 466 12.65 54.22 38.24
N VAL A 467 12.95 54.37 36.95
CA VAL A 467 12.27 53.66 35.86
C VAL A 467 13.37 53.10 34.96
N PRO A 468 13.53 51.79 34.77
CA PRO A 468 14.34 51.29 33.68
C PRO A 468 13.49 51.35 32.39
N GLN A 469 13.71 52.41 31.59
CA GLN A 469 13.32 52.41 30.18
C GLN A 469 14.32 51.57 29.39
N SER A 470 14.02 50.31 29.08
CA SER A 470 14.85 49.55 28.14
C SER A 470 14.46 49.90 26.69
N SER A 471 15.40 50.51 25.96
CA SER A 471 15.30 50.83 24.53
C SER A 471 15.13 49.58 23.64
N PHE A 472 15.38 48.39 24.21
CA PHE A 472 15.27 47.08 23.56
C PHE A 472 13.84 46.72 23.16
N SER A 473 12.85 46.96 24.04
CA SER A 473 11.45 46.63 23.74
C SER A 473 10.84 47.49 22.64
N ARG A 474 11.24 48.77 22.51
CA ARG A 474 10.77 49.63 21.40
C ARG A 474 11.38 49.20 20.07
N LYS A 475 12.66 48.82 20.03
CA LYS A 475 13.33 48.36 18.80
C LYS A 475 12.75 47.03 18.31
N VAL A 476 12.47 46.09 19.22
CA VAL A 476 11.85 44.80 18.87
C VAL A 476 10.42 44.99 18.39
N VAL A 477 9.60 45.79 19.09
CA VAL A 477 8.23 46.09 18.67
C VAL A 477 8.18 46.84 17.34
N ALA A 478 9.11 47.78 17.08
CA ALA A 478 9.21 48.47 15.80
C ALA A 478 9.67 47.55 14.65
N ARG A 479 10.59 46.61 14.91
CA ARG A 479 11.05 45.64 13.89
C ARG A 479 9.99 44.58 13.60
N VAL A 480 9.24 44.16 14.61
CA VAL A 480 8.06 43.28 14.45
C VAL A 480 6.95 44.03 13.71
N ALA A 481 6.72 45.31 13.99
CA ALA A 481 5.76 46.14 13.26
C ALA A 481 6.18 46.38 11.79
N ALA A 482 7.48 46.51 11.49
CA ALA A 482 7.99 46.62 10.13
C ALA A 482 7.83 45.31 9.34
N HIS A 483 8.12 44.16 9.96
CA HIS A 483 7.82 42.85 9.38
C HIS A 483 6.31 42.59 9.25
N PHE A 484 5.51 43.17 10.14
CA PHE A 484 4.06 43.13 10.10
C PHE A 484 3.51 43.97 8.93
N ALA A 485 4.08 45.15 8.65
CA ALA A 485 3.72 45.94 7.47
C ALA A 485 4.04 45.19 6.16
N ASP A 486 5.20 44.55 6.06
CA ASP A 486 5.60 43.76 4.88
C ASP A 486 4.80 42.46 4.71
N ALA A 487 4.28 41.88 5.80
CA ALA A 487 3.40 40.72 5.78
C ALA A 487 1.93 41.10 5.47
N VAL A 488 1.47 42.25 5.97
CA VAL A 488 0.12 42.78 5.73
C VAL A 488 -0.03 43.33 4.31
N ASP A 489 1.00 43.92 3.71
CA ASP A 489 0.98 44.30 2.29
C ASP A 489 0.90 43.08 1.34
N LYS A 490 1.45 41.94 1.76
CA LYS A 490 1.31 40.67 1.01
C LYS A 490 -0.07 40.02 1.16
N ASP A 491 -0.79 40.34 2.22
CA ASP A 491 -2.13 39.81 2.51
C ASP A 491 -3.25 40.74 2.01
N ARG A 492 -2.99 42.06 1.93
CA ARG A 492 -3.90 43.06 1.34
C ARG A 492 -4.00 43.00 -0.18
N GLY A 493 -3.01 42.42 -0.86
CA GLY A 493 -3.12 42.10 -2.29
C GLY A 493 -4.06 40.93 -2.62
N MET A 494 -4.86 40.43 -1.66
CA MET A 494 -5.74 39.27 -1.83
C MET A 494 -7.23 39.51 -1.56
N THR A 495 -7.67 40.70 -1.15
CA THR A 495 -9.12 40.97 -1.01
C THR A 495 -9.45 42.45 -1.28
N HIS A 496 -10.19 42.69 -2.36
CA HIS A 496 -10.69 43.99 -2.85
C HIS A 496 -9.63 44.98 -3.35
N ASP A 497 -9.32 44.92 -4.64
CA ASP A 497 -9.10 46.07 -5.53
C ASP A 497 -8.92 45.52 -6.96
N GLU A 498 -10.04 45.18 -7.62
CA GLU A 498 -10.03 44.72 -9.01
C GLU A 498 -11.20 45.31 -9.83
N LEU A 499 -11.69 46.52 -9.47
CA LEU A 499 -12.75 47.17 -10.27
C LEU A 499 -12.58 48.66 -10.63
N ASP A 500 -11.62 49.44 -10.11
CA ASP A 500 -11.55 50.89 -10.44
C ASP A 500 -10.15 51.44 -10.79
N GLY A 501 -9.20 50.60 -11.21
CA GLY A 501 -7.81 50.99 -11.44
C GLY A 501 -7.45 51.65 -12.78
N ASP A 502 -8.38 51.74 -13.73
CA ASP A 502 -8.06 52.09 -15.13
C ASP A 502 -8.31 53.57 -15.52
N ARG A 503 -8.61 54.49 -14.59
CA ARG A 503 -8.94 55.90 -14.97
C ARG A 503 -8.25 57.06 -14.25
N GLU A 504 -7.40 56.85 -13.24
CA GLU A 504 -6.80 58.00 -12.50
C GLU A 504 -5.26 58.16 -12.64
N ALA A 505 -4.61 57.45 -13.57
CA ALA A 505 -3.16 57.56 -13.77
C ALA A 505 -2.72 58.52 -14.89
N GLU A 506 -3.61 59.33 -15.48
CA GLU A 506 -3.27 60.30 -16.54
C GLU A 506 -3.15 61.77 -16.06
N GLY A 507 -3.37 62.05 -14.77
CA GLY A 507 -3.54 63.45 -14.30
C GLY A 507 -2.34 64.14 -13.62
N LEU A 508 -1.25 63.44 -13.27
CA LEU A 508 -0.28 63.96 -12.29
C LEU A 508 1.20 63.94 -12.73
N GLU A 509 1.47 64.04 -14.03
CA GLU A 509 2.82 64.24 -14.59
C GLU A 509 2.98 65.57 -15.34
N ARG A 510 2.64 66.68 -14.68
CA ARG A 510 3.17 68.00 -15.08
C ARG A 510 3.51 68.82 -13.86
N GLN A 511 4.82 68.86 -13.55
CA GLN A 511 5.62 69.96 -12.99
C GLN A 511 6.57 69.49 -11.87
N GLY A 512 7.85 69.82 -12.00
CA GLY A 512 8.78 69.87 -10.86
C GLY A 512 10.12 69.15 -11.02
N THR A 513 10.96 69.68 -11.91
CA THR A 513 12.43 69.56 -12.04
C THR A 513 13.27 69.14 -10.82
N MET A 514 14.22 68.23 -11.06
CA MET A 514 15.38 67.89 -10.21
C MET A 514 16.44 69.01 -10.11
N ARG A 515 17.21 69.02 -9.00
CA ARG A 515 18.69 69.17 -8.94
C ARG A 515 19.16 68.52 -7.61
N GLY A 516 20.21 67.69 -7.52
CA GLY A 516 21.19 67.19 -8.48
C GLY A 516 22.08 66.10 -7.86
N PHE A 517 23.08 65.65 -8.64
CA PHE A 517 24.26 64.84 -8.29
C PHE A 517 24.03 63.43 -7.69
N ASP A 518 24.08 62.39 -8.53
CA ASP A 518 25.32 61.61 -8.78
C ASP A 518 25.03 60.40 -9.68
N GLY A 519 25.98 60.12 -10.59
CA GLY A 519 25.83 59.14 -11.65
C GLY A 519 25.72 57.69 -11.18
N LYS A 520 24.54 57.10 -11.38
CA LYS A 520 24.33 55.75 -11.95
C LYS A 520 23.00 55.82 -12.69
N GLU A 521 23.00 55.57 -14.00
CA GLU A 521 21.76 55.48 -14.77
C GLU A 521 20.78 54.51 -14.08
N PRO A 522 19.54 54.93 -13.74
CA PRO A 522 18.54 53.98 -13.32
C PRO A 522 18.12 53.21 -14.58
N PHE A 523 18.46 51.92 -14.61
CA PHE A 523 17.95 50.97 -15.58
C PHE A 523 16.43 51.12 -15.70
N LYS A 524 15.96 51.71 -16.80
CA LYS A 524 14.54 51.78 -17.14
C LYS A 524 14.03 50.37 -17.41
N PHE A 525 13.36 49.76 -16.45
CA PHE A 525 12.74 48.44 -16.58
C PHE A 525 11.55 48.49 -17.57
N LYS A 526 11.65 47.75 -18.69
CA LYS A 526 10.54 47.52 -19.63
C LYS A 526 9.48 46.59 -18.99
N LYS A 527 8.28 47.12 -18.73
CA LYS A 527 7.19 46.54 -17.92
C LYS A 527 6.48 45.27 -18.46
N GLY A 528 6.81 44.73 -19.64
CA GLY A 528 6.00 43.68 -20.29
C GLY A 528 6.38 42.20 -19.98
N TRP A 529 7.65 41.91 -19.69
CA TRP A 529 8.18 40.53 -19.73
C TRP A 529 8.64 39.97 -18.37
N GLU A 530 8.49 40.71 -17.27
CA GLU A 530 9.08 40.36 -15.97
C GLU A 530 8.46 39.12 -15.30
N TRP A 531 7.18 38.84 -15.55
CA TRP A 531 6.50 37.73 -14.89
C TRP A 531 7.08 36.37 -15.31
N ARG A 532 7.64 36.26 -16.54
CA ARG A 532 8.30 35.04 -17.05
C ARG A 532 9.60 34.70 -16.31
N LYS A 533 10.10 35.60 -15.46
CA LYS A 533 11.28 35.36 -14.61
C LYS A 533 10.90 34.95 -13.18
N LYS A 534 9.65 35.19 -12.75
CA LYS A 534 9.18 34.93 -11.37
C LYS A 534 8.56 33.54 -11.27
N ARG A 535 9.27 32.61 -10.61
CA ARG A 535 8.84 31.20 -10.42
C ARG A 535 7.41 31.08 -9.88
N ASP A 536 7.07 31.86 -8.86
CA ASP A 536 5.77 31.73 -8.18
C ASP A 536 4.60 32.22 -9.06
N ILE A 537 4.84 33.18 -9.96
CA ILE A 537 3.81 33.64 -10.91
C ILE A 537 3.58 32.58 -11.99
N ILE A 538 4.65 31.97 -12.50
CA ILE A 538 4.58 30.89 -13.50
C ILE A 538 3.80 29.70 -12.93
N ASP A 539 4.11 29.30 -11.69
CA ASP A 539 3.44 28.19 -11.00
C ASP A 539 1.94 28.47 -10.76
N ARG A 540 1.58 29.71 -10.39
CA ARG A 540 0.16 30.13 -10.30
C ARG A 540 -0.56 30.08 -11.64
N LYS A 541 0.07 30.59 -12.72
CA LYS A 541 -0.52 30.53 -14.07
C LYS A 541 -0.67 29.09 -14.56
N ARG A 542 0.28 28.19 -14.25
CA ARG A 542 0.19 26.77 -14.59
C ARG A 542 -1.02 26.15 -13.91
N ARG A 543 -1.18 26.35 -12.60
CA ARG A 543 -2.32 25.84 -11.82
C ARG A 543 -3.66 26.35 -12.31
N ARG A 544 -3.74 27.65 -12.66
CA ARG A 544 -4.96 28.24 -13.24
C ARG A 544 -5.34 27.56 -14.56
N ASN A 545 -4.37 27.32 -15.47
CA ASN A 545 -4.65 26.57 -16.70
C ASN A 545 -5.04 25.11 -16.42
N GLY A 546 -4.46 24.50 -15.38
CA GLY A 546 -4.88 23.18 -14.89
C GLY A 546 -6.37 23.16 -14.51
N LEU A 547 -6.81 24.11 -13.68
CA LEU A 547 -8.21 24.25 -13.27
C LEU A 547 -9.15 24.52 -14.47
N LEU A 548 -8.75 25.41 -15.39
CA LEU A 548 -9.54 25.69 -16.59
C LEU A 548 -9.63 24.46 -17.50
N SER A 549 -8.53 23.71 -17.69
CA SER A 549 -8.54 22.48 -18.48
C SER A 549 -9.49 21.44 -17.88
N SER A 550 -9.49 21.25 -16.56
CA SER A 550 -10.45 20.34 -15.91
C SER A 550 -11.89 20.82 -16.02
N LEU A 551 -12.13 22.14 -15.92
CA LEU A 551 -13.48 22.69 -16.03
C LEU A 551 -14.07 22.45 -17.43
N PHE A 552 -13.34 22.82 -18.48
CA PHE A 552 -13.79 22.58 -19.86
C PHE A 552 -13.85 21.09 -20.20
N GLY A 553 -12.89 20.29 -19.72
CA GLY A 553 -12.91 18.84 -19.86
C GLY A 553 -14.19 18.23 -19.29
N LEU A 554 -14.55 18.57 -18.06
CA LEU A 554 -15.75 18.05 -17.38
C LEU A 554 -17.05 18.56 -17.98
N LEU A 555 -17.11 19.83 -18.42
CA LEU A 555 -18.27 20.36 -19.13
C LEU A 555 -18.50 19.63 -20.46
N GLY A 556 -17.43 19.32 -21.20
CA GLY A 556 -17.49 18.50 -22.41
C GLY A 556 -17.93 17.07 -22.12
N THR A 557 -17.39 16.45 -21.06
CA THR A 557 -17.82 15.11 -20.61
C THR A 557 -19.29 15.11 -20.21
N ALA A 558 -19.75 16.10 -19.45
CA ALA A 558 -21.14 16.21 -19.02
C ALA A 558 -22.09 16.38 -20.21
N ALA A 559 -21.74 17.22 -21.18
CA ALA A 559 -22.52 17.36 -22.43
C ALA A 559 -22.63 16.04 -23.17
N SER A 560 -21.54 15.27 -23.26
CA SER A 560 -21.50 13.95 -23.93
C SER A 560 -22.26 12.85 -23.15
N LEU A 561 -22.27 12.92 -21.82
CA LEU A 561 -23.11 12.04 -21.00
C LEU A 561 -24.59 12.33 -21.22
N VAL A 562 -24.99 13.61 -21.27
CA VAL A 562 -26.38 14.01 -21.57
C VAL A 562 -26.77 13.60 -22.99
N GLU A 563 -25.88 13.81 -23.97
CA GLU A 563 -26.03 13.34 -25.36
C GLU A 563 -26.38 11.85 -25.40
N ASN A 564 -25.58 11.03 -24.71
CA ASN A 564 -25.75 9.60 -24.71
C ASN A 564 -27.00 9.13 -23.92
N GLU A 565 -27.37 9.78 -22.82
CA GLU A 565 -28.63 9.45 -22.12
C GLU A 565 -29.87 9.87 -22.91
N LEU A 566 -29.83 10.97 -23.67
CA LEU A 566 -30.92 11.35 -24.57
C LEU A 566 -31.07 10.33 -25.70
N LEU A 567 -29.95 9.86 -26.25
CA LEU A 567 -29.94 8.80 -27.26
C LEU A 567 -30.60 7.51 -26.76
N ILE A 568 -30.30 7.08 -25.53
CA ILE A 568 -30.92 5.89 -24.91
C ILE A 568 -32.41 6.11 -24.63
N ARG A 569 -32.86 7.36 -24.46
CA ARG A 569 -34.28 7.71 -24.33
C ARG A 569 -35.00 7.85 -25.68
N ASN A 570 -34.41 7.32 -26.74
CA ASN A 570 -34.97 7.30 -28.10
C ASN A 570 -35.03 8.67 -28.79
N GLU A 571 -34.20 9.64 -28.39
CA GLU A 571 -34.04 10.88 -29.17
C GLU A 571 -33.18 10.63 -30.42
N PRO A 572 -33.59 11.11 -31.61
CA PRO A 572 -32.81 10.92 -32.82
C PRO A 572 -31.48 11.69 -32.73
N ALA A 573 -30.41 11.04 -33.18
CA ALA A 573 -29.04 11.58 -33.10
C ALA A 573 -28.81 12.84 -33.95
N GLU A 574 -29.70 13.11 -34.91
CA GLU A 574 -29.67 14.29 -35.79
C GLU A 574 -30.54 15.45 -35.27
N SER A 575 -31.22 15.30 -34.14
CA SER A 575 -32.04 16.38 -33.57
C SER A 575 -31.22 17.64 -33.29
N ASP A 576 -31.87 18.80 -33.36
CA ASP A 576 -31.23 20.09 -33.07
C ASP A 576 -30.63 20.14 -31.66
N VAL A 577 -31.33 19.56 -30.68
CA VAL A 577 -30.85 19.47 -29.29
C VAL A 577 -29.56 18.65 -29.22
N MET A 578 -29.49 17.53 -29.94
CA MET A 578 -28.29 16.68 -30.01
C MET A 578 -27.11 17.43 -30.63
N ASN A 579 -27.33 18.12 -31.75
CA ASN A 579 -26.29 18.89 -32.44
C ASN A 579 -25.79 20.09 -31.62
N ILE A 580 -26.65 20.72 -30.83
CA ILE A 580 -26.24 21.77 -29.87
C ILE A 580 -25.31 21.19 -28.81
N LEU A 581 -25.65 20.04 -28.22
CA LEU A 581 -24.80 19.36 -27.22
C LEU A 581 -23.45 18.93 -27.81
N LYS A 582 -23.44 18.36 -29.03
CA LYS A 582 -22.21 18.04 -29.78
C LYS A 582 -21.36 19.29 -30.03
N SER A 583 -21.98 20.42 -30.34
CA SER A 583 -21.28 21.71 -30.53
C SER A 583 -20.66 22.24 -29.24
N ILE A 584 -21.37 22.15 -28.10
CA ILE A 584 -20.84 22.51 -26.79
C ILE A 584 -19.64 21.64 -26.43
N ASN A 585 -19.75 20.32 -26.64
CA ASN A 585 -18.67 19.37 -26.39
C ASN A 585 -17.44 19.67 -27.28
N SER A 586 -17.65 19.99 -28.55
CA SER A 586 -16.60 20.39 -29.49
C SER A 586 -15.87 21.65 -29.04
N GLY A 587 -16.62 22.71 -28.68
CA GLY A 587 -16.05 23.96 -28.18
C GLY A 587 -15.24 23.76 -26.89
N CYS A 588 -15.77 22.98 -25.94
CA CYS A 588 -15.08 22.63 -24.70
C CYS A 588 -13.80 21.83 -24.95
N SER A 589 -13.80 20.91 -25.93
CA SER A 589 -12.64 20.09 -26.31
C SER A 589 -11.50 20.96 -26.85
N VAL A 590 -11.80 21.93 -27.72
CA VAL A 590 -10.81 22.89 -28.25
C VAL A 590 -10.24 23.76 -27.14
N MET A 591 -11.09 24.32 -26.27
CA MET A 591 -10.63 25.13 -25.13
C MET A 591 -9.77 24.33 -24.15
N CYS A 592 -10.13 23.07 -23.91
CA CYS A 592 -9.34 22.14 -23.09
C CYS A 592 -7.96 21.91 -23.72
N ALA A 593 -7.88 21.63 -25.04
CA ALA A 593 -6.62 21.43 -25.75
C ALA A 593 -5.71 22.67 -25.71
N ILE A 594 -6.28 23.88 -25.84
CA ILE A 594 -5.52 25.15 -25.68
C ILE A 594 -4.95 25.27 -24.26
N CYS A 595 -5.73 24.94 -23.24
CA CYS A 595 -5.26 24.96 -21.85
C CYS A 595 -4.13 23.93 -21.63
N VAL A 596 -4.25 22.72 -22.20
CA VAL A 596 -3.20 21.69 -22.16
C VAL A 596 -1.92 22.20 -22.81
N PHE A 597 -1.99 22.77 -24.00
CA PHE A 597 -0.84 23.39 -24.67
C PHE A 597 -0.16 24.45 -23.78
N ASN A 598 -0.94 25.34 -23.16
CA ASN A 598 -0.42 26.36 -22.24
C ASN A 598 0.27 25.74 -21.00
N ILE A 599 -0.21 24.61 -20.48
CA ILE A 599 0.42 23.90 -19.36
C ILE A 599 1.81 23.38 -19.76
N TYR A 600 1.95 22.72 -20.92
CA TYR A 600 3.25 22.22 -21.39
C TYR A 600 4.23 23.36 -21.65
N TRP A 601 3.76 24.46 -22.27
CA TRP A 601 4.56 25.67 -22.45
C TRP A 601 5.08 26.23 -21.11
N LEU A 602 4.19 26.37 -20.11
CA LEU A 602 4.57 26.86 -18.79
C LEU A 602 5.48 25.90 -18.02
N ASN A 603 5.37 24.58 -18.23
CA ASN A 603 6.25 23.58 -17.63
C ASN A 603 7.69 23.69 -18.16
N ILE A 604 7.86 23.92 -19.46
CA ILE A 604 9.18 24.16 -20.05
C ILE A 604 9.77 25.46 -19.50
N LEU A 605 8.98 26.54 -19.45
CA LEU A 605 9.42 27.82 -18.87
C LEU A 605 9.87 27.65 -17.42
N PHE A 606 9.06 26.96 -16.61
CA PHE A 606 9.36 26.67 -15.22
C PHE A 606 10.66 25.89 -15.05
N SER A 607 10.89 24.90 -15.92
CA SER A 607 12.12 24.08 -15.91
C SER A 607 13.36 24.91 -16.26
N ARG A 608 13.27 25.83 -17.24
CA ARG A 608 14.34 26.78 -17.58
C ARG A 608 14.64 27.74 -16.43
N VAL A 609 13.62 28.30 -15.79
CA VAL A 609 13.78 29.17 -14.61
C VAL A 609 14.44 28.41 -13.46
N GLN A 610 14.05 27.16 -13.21
CA GLN A 610 14.73 26.33 -12.21
C GLN A 610 16.19 26.03 -12.57
N ALA A 611 16.49 25.78 -13.84
CA ALA A 611 17.85 25.56 -14.31
C ALA A 611 18.72 26.81 -14.15
N HIS A 612 18.17 28.00 -14.45
CA HIS A 612 18.82 29.29 -14.18
C HIS A 612 19.13 29.45 -12.69
N LEU A 613 18.16 29.19 -11.82
CA LEU A 613 18.33 29.33 -10.36
C LEU A 613 19.28 28.27 -9.75
N ARG A 614 19.34 27.06 -10.31
CA ARG A 614 20.19 25.96 -9.79
C ARG A 614 21.60 25.95 -10.36
N ARG A 615 21.74 26.20 -11.67
CA ARG A 615 22.98 26.01 -12.43
C ARG A 615 23.58 27.33 -12.93
N GLY A 616 22.94 28.47 -12.68
CA GLY A 616 23.39 29.78 -13.16
C GLY A 616 23.32 29.94 -14.69
N GLN A 617 22.61 29.05 -15.41
CA GLN A 617 22.49 29.11 -16.86
C GLN A 617 21.75 30.38 -17.31
N ALA A 618 22.11 30.98 -18.45
CA ALA A 618 21.39 32.15 -18.98
C ALA A 618 19.90 31.85 -19.19
N LEU A 619 19.02 32.74 -18.70
CA LEU A 619 17.57 32.56 -18.82
C LEU A 619 17.09 33.11 -20.16
N ASP A 620 16.70 32.21 -21.06
CA ASP A 620 15.97 32.54 -22.28
C ASP A 620 14.45 32.33 -22.08
N PRO A 621 13.66 33.42 -22.02
CA PRO A 621 12.21 33.36 -21.78
C PRO A 621 11.39 32.98 -23.02
N ASP A 622 12.01 32.94 -24.21
CA ASP A 622 11.32 32.59 -25.44
C ASP A 622 11.53 31.10 -25.75
N ILE A 623 10.40 30.41 -25.92
CA ILE A 623 10.39 28.95 -26.04
C ILE A 623 10.03 28.63 -27.50
N PRO A 624 10.89 27.95 -28.27
CA PRO A 624 10.50 27.47 -29.58
C PRO A 624 9.40 26.41 -29.42
N LEU A 625 8.56 26.18 -30.45
CA LEU A 625 7.51 25.15 -30.39
C LEU A 625 8.07 23.72 -30.44
N SER A 626 9.29 23.54 -30.98
CA SER A 626 9.89 22.23 -31.19
C SER A 626 10.02 21.33 -29.95
N PRO A 627 10.32 21.81 -28.73
CA PRO A 627 10.44 20.95 -27.55
C PRO A 627 9.07 20.45 -27.05
N ILE A 628 7.98 21.15 -27.36
CA ILE A 628 6.62 20.74 -26.99
C ILE A 628 6.20 19.56 -27.87
N PHE A 629 6.34 19.72 -29.19
CA PHE A 629 5.92 18.68 -30.14
C PHE A 629 6.81 17.44 -30.15
N LYS A 630 8.03 17.52 -29.57
CA LYS A 630 8.90 16.35 -29.35
C LYS A 630 8.48 15.49 -28.16
N ASP A 631 7.67 16.01 -27.24
CA ASP A 631 7.21 15.25 -26.08
C ASP A 631 6.00 14.37 -26.48
N PRO A 632 6.12 13.03 -26.47
CA PRO A 632 5.01 12.15 -26.84
C PRO A 632 3.82 12.26 -25.87
N THR A 633 4.06 12.67 -24.62
CA THR A 633 2.98 12.82 -23.63
C THR A 633 2.02 13.94 -23.99
N TYR A 634 2.51 15.01 -24.62
CA TYR A 634 1.69 16.11 -25.10
C TYR A 634 0.67 15.64 -26.15
N TRP A 635 1.12 14.82 -27.11
CA TRP A 635 0.24 14.32 -28.17
C TRP A 635 -0.82 13.37 -27.66
N ILE A 636 -0.46 12.46 -26.77
CA ILE A 636 -1.43 11.54 -26.13
C ILE A 636 -2.48 12.34 -25.35
N GLU A 637 -2.05 13.33 -24.57
CA GLU A 637 -2.95 14.17 -23.77
C GLU A 637 -3.88 15.00 -24.65
N THR A 638 -3.33 15.60 -25.71
CA THR A 638 -4.08 16.42 -26.66
C THR A 638 -5.08 15.58 -27.45
N LEU A 639 -4.69 14.39 -27.91
CA LEU A 639 -5.58 13.46 -28.61
C LEU A 639 -6.77 13.07 -27.74
N LEU A 640 -6.54 12.74 -26.47
CA LEU A 640 -7.59 12.37 -25.53
C LEU A 640 -8.52 13.55 -25.21
N CYS A 641 -7.99 14.78 -25.13
CA CYS A 641 -8.79 15.99 -24.98
C CYS A 641 -9.54 16.42 -26.26
N LEU A 642 -9.08 16.00 -27.43
CA LEU A 642 -9.72 16.32 -28.72
C LEU A 642 -10.64 15.21 -29.22
N CYS A 643 -10.58 13.99 -28.68
CA CYS A 643 -11.49 12.93 -29.06
C CYS A 643 -12.90 13.21 -28.51
N HIS A 644 -13.85 13.50 -29.41
CA HIS A 644 -15.26 13.78 -29.13
C HIS A 644 -16.08 13.55 -30.41
N ASN A 645 -17.40 13.49 -30.29
CA ASN A 645 -18.29 13.45 -31.44
C ASN A 645 -18.57 14.87 -31.97
N PRO A 646 -18.16 15.23 -33.19
CA PRO A 646 -18.44 16.55 -33.77
C PRO A 646 -19.93 16.68 -34.18
N PRO A 647 -20.47 17.92 -34.29
CA PRO A 647 -21.85 18.14 -34.70
C PRO A 647 -22.11 17.62 -36.11
N TYR A 648 -23.34 17.14 -36.36
CA TYR A 648 -23.77 16.51 -37.62
C TYR A 648 -23.01 15.25 -38.03
N PHE A 649 -22.18 14.71 -37.15
CA PHE A 649 -21.48 13.45 -37.36
C PHE A 649 -22.13 12.35 -36.54
N THR A 650 -22.44 11.25 -37.22
CA THR A 650 -23.00 10.05 -36.64
C THR A 650 -22.64 8.87 -37.55
N PHE A 651 -22.11 7.81 -36.96
CA PHE A 651 -21.86 6.56 -37.68
C PHE A 651 -22.09 5.36 -36.75
N GLU A 652 -22.40 4.23 -37.38
CA GLU A 652 -22.63 2.96 -36.72
C GLU A 652 -21.54 1.99 -37.17
N PHE A 653 -21.11 1.12 -36.26
CA PHE A 653 -20.17 0.05 -36.58
C PHE A 653 -20.62 -1.23 -35.87
N ASP A 654 -20.56 -2.34 -36.60
CA ASP A 654 -20.91 -3.67 -36.14
C ASP A 654 -19.64 -4.46 -35.78
N ILE A 655 -19.71 -5.21 -34.69
CA ILE A 655 -18.66 -6.13 -34.24
C ILE A 655 -19.32 -7.44 -33.83
N THR A 656 -18.80 -8.55 -34.35
CA THR A 656 -19.16 -9.89 -33.91
C THR A 656 -18.29 -10.32 -32.71
N ASN A 657 -18.90 -10.51 -31.55
CA ASN A 657 -18.25 -10.94 -30.30
C ASN A 657 -18.95 -12.19 -29.77
N LEU A 658 -18.23 -13.28 -29.52
CA LEU A 658 -18.80 -14.52 -28.94
C LEU A 658 -20.03 -15.01 -29.73
N ASP A 659 -19.94 -15.00 -31.07
CA ASP A 659 -21.04 -15.33 -32.00
C ASP A 659 -22.26 -14.38 -31.94
N ASN A 660 -22.17 -13.28 -31.18
CA ASN A 660 -23.18 -12.23 -31.10
C ASN A 660 -22.80 -11.03 -31.97
N THR A 661 -23.74 -10.52 -32.75
CA THR A 661 -23.56 -9.30 -33.55
C THR A 661 -23.97 -8.09 -32.71
N ILE A 662 -23.04 -7.18 -32.43
CA ILE A 662 -23.29 -5.97 -31.63
C ILE A 662 -23.08 -4.75 -32.50
N VAL A 663 -24.09 -3.89 -32.60
CA VAL A 663 -24.00 -2.62 -33.32
C VAL A 663 -23.85 -1.49 -32.31
N TYR A 664 -22.75 -0.77 -32.41
CA TYR A 664 -22.46 0.37 -31.56
C TYR A 664 -22.58 1.67 -32.35
N ARG A 665 -23.01 2.72 -31.67
CA ARG A 665 -23.06 4.06 -32.24
C ARG A 665 -21.86 4.91 -31.80
N SER A 666 -21.43 5.82 -32.68
CA SER A 666 -20.32 6.74 -32.42
C SER A 666 -20.48 7.58 -31.17
N GLU A 667 -21.69 8.05 -30.87
CA GLU A 667 -22.08 8.84 -29.71
C GLU A 667 -21.72 8.10 -28.40
N THR A 668 -22.07 6.81 -28.33
CA THR A 668 -21.85 5.97 -27.16
C THR A 668 -20.36 5.67 -26.94
N LEU A 669 -19.64 5.30 -28.00
CA LEU A 669 -18.19 5.04 -27.89
C LEU A 669 -17.38 6.29 -27.57
N LEU A 670 -17.63 7.39 -28.28
CA LEU A 670 -16.91 8.64 -28.09
C LEU A 670 -17.26 9.27 -26.74
N CYS A 671 -18.47 9.01 -26.20
CA CYS A 671 -18.81 9.36 -24.81
C CYS A 671 -17.90 8.65 -23.81
N ILE A 672 -17.65 7.34 -23.95
CA ILE A 672 -16.70 6.61 -23.09
C ILE A 672 -15.31 7.25 -23.16
N LEU A 673 -14.80 7.55 -24.36
CA LEU A 673 -13.51 8.24 -24.51
C LEU A 673 -13.53 9.65 -23.89
N ASN A 674 -14.65 10.35 -23.93
CA ASN A 674 -14.82 11.65 -23.29
C ASN A 674 -14.79 11.54 -21.76
N THR A 675 -15.34 10.47 -21.16
CA THR A 675 -15.25 10.24 -19.71
C THR A 675 -13.83 9.99 -19.21
N LEU A 676 -12.91 9.54 -20.08
CA LEU A 676 -11.50 9.41 -19.72
C LEU A 676 -10.90 10.75 -19.27
N ARG A 677 -11.44 11.90 -19.73
CA ARG A 677 -11.01 13.26 -19.35
C ARG A 677 -11.12 13.54 -17.86
N CYS A 678 -11.82 12.70 -17.09
CA CYS A 678 -11.80 12.74 -15.63
C CYS A 678 -10.39 12.66 -15.03
N TYR A 679 -9.38 12.11 -15.74
CA TYR A 679 -7.97 12.16 -15.28
C TYR A 679 -7.46 13.60 -15.05
N LEU A 680 -8.07 14.62 -15.68
CA LEU A 680 -7.73 16.03 -15.45
C LEU A 680 -8.00 16.46 -14.00
N LEU A 681 -8.96 15.81 -13.32
CA LEU A 681 -9.22 16.02 -11.89
C LEU A 681 -8.00 15.66 -11.03
N TRP A 682 -7.27 14.59 -11.40
CA TRP A 682 -6.06 14.16 -10.68
C TRP A 682 -4.98 15.25 -10.70
N ARG A 683 -4.86 16.00 -11.80
CA ARG A 683 -3.93 17.15 -11.89
C ARG A 683 -4.29 18.24 -10.90
N VAL A 684 -5.57 18.62 -10.83
CA VAL A 684 -6.03 19.67 -9.90
C VAL A 684 -5.86 19.21 -8.45
N LEU A 685 -6.25 17.97 -8.15
CA LEU A 685 -6.11 17.39 -6.82
C LEU A 685 -4.65 17.39 -6.35
N THR A 686 -3.73 16.92 -7.18
CA THR A 686 -2.29 16.91 -6.84
C THR A 686 -1.72 18.31 -6.66
N ASP A 687 -2.10 19.27 -7.50
CA ASP A 687 -1.68 20.66 -7.35
C ASP A 687 -2.23 21.30 -6.06
N GLN A 688 -3.49 21.00 -5.68
CA GLN A 688 -4.11 21.45 -4.42
C GLN A 688 -3.38 20.88 -3.19
N ILE A 689 -3.11 19.58 -3.17
CA ILE A 689 -2.39 18.92 -2.07
C ILE A 689 -0.99 19.50 -1.92
N LEU A 690 -0.25 19.62 -3.02
CA LEU A 690 1.10 20.16 -2.98
C LEU A 690 1.13 21.65 -2.62
N ASP A 691 0.04 22.40 -2.76
CA ASP A 691 0.00 23.82 -2.41
C ASP A 691 -0.15 24.06 -0.91
N THR A 692 -0.67 23.07 -0.17
CA THR A 692 -0.68 23.10 1.31
C THR A 692 0.74 23.18 1.89
N LEU A 693 1.75 22.73 1.12
CA LEU A 693 3.13 22.62 1.57
C LEU A 693 3.87 23.97 1.49
N PRO A 694 4.33 24.52 2.63
CA PRO A 694 5.03 25.80 2.66
C PRO A 694 6.41 25.70 2.01
N ARG A 695 6.76 26.66 1.13
CA ARG A 695 8.10 26.78 0.51
C ARG A 695 8.56 25.49 -0.19
N ARG A 696 7.63 24.67 -0.70
CA ARG A 696 7.86 23.33 -1.27
C ARG A 696 9.08 23.22 -2.17
N HIS A 697 9.26 24.15 -3.11
CA HIS A 697 10.36 24.08 -4.08
C HIS A 697 11.74 24.36 -3.48
N THR A 698 11.81 25.13 -2.39
CA THR A 698 13.08 25.40 -1.69
C THR A 698 13.47 24.16 -0.89
N VAL A 699 12.52 23.54 -0.17
CA VAL A 699 12.77 22.30 0.56
C VAL A 699 13.12 21.15 -0.40
N ALA A 700 12.38 21.02 -1.50
CA ALA A 700 12.69 20.08 -2.58
C ALA A 700 14.12 20.22 -3.10
N MET A 701 14.62 21.47 -3.20
CA MET A 701 15.99 21.74 -3.63
C MET A 701 17.00 21.30 -2.57
N PHE A 702 16.79 21.62 -1.28
CA PHE A 702 17.71 21.24 -0.20
C PHE A 702 17.76 19.73 0.03
N ALA A 703 16.61 19.06 0.02
CA ALA A 703 16.51 17.62 0.20
C ALA A 703 16.91 16.83 -1.06
N SER A 704 17.16 17.50 -2.19
CA SER A 704 17.41 16.86 -3.50
C SER A 704 16.28 15.90 -3.92
N VAL A 705 15.03 16.25 -3.61
CA VAL A 705 13.83 15.45 -3.90
C VAL A 705 12.94 16.13 -4.93
N LYS A 706 12.31 15.35 -5.81
CA LYS A 706 11.28 15.83 -6.73
C LYS A 706 9.90 15.70 -6.09
N LEU A 707 9.37 16.79 -5.55
CA LEU A 707 7.99 16.86 -5.04
C LEU A 707 7.00 16.90 -6.22
N GLY A 708 6.62 15.73 -6.71
CA GLY A 708 5.67 15.54 -7.82
C GLY A 708 4.42 14.76 -7.43
N LYS A 709 3.73 14.20 -8.43
CA LYS A 709 2.52 13.40 -8.28
C LYS A 709 2.69 12.19 -7.34
N GLU A 710 3.85 11.54 -7.37
CA GLU A 710 4.17 10.38 -6.52
C GLU A 710 4.23 10.78 -5.04
N PHE A 711 4.96 11.87 -4.74
CA PHE A 711 5.02 12.40 -3.37
C PHE A 711 3.65 12.84 -2.87
N ALA A 712 2.85 13.51 -3.72
CA ALA A 712 1.49 13.92 -3.38
C ALA A 712 0.60 12.72 -3.04
N PHE A 713 0.68 11.65 -3.84
CA PHE A 713 -0.07 10.42 -3.60
C PHE A 713 0.33 9.74 -2.29
N LYS A 714 1.64 9.59 -2.03
CA LYS A 714 2.13 9.07 -0.74
C LYS A 714 1.68 9.92 0.45
N LEU A 715 1.63 11.24 0.26
CA LEU A 715 1.14 12.18 1.29
C LEU A 715 -0.36 12.01 1.56
N MET A 716 -1.19 11.80 0.54
CA MET A 716 -2.63 11.52 0.71
C MET A 716 -2.88 10.23 1.48
N LEU A 717 -2.06 9.22 1.24
CA LEU A 717 -2.20 7.90 1.83
C LEU A 717 -1.59 7.78 3.23
N ASN A 718 -0.96 8.86 3.73
CA ASN A 718 -0.39 8.89 5.06
C ASN A 718 -1.40 9.42 6.09
N GLY A 719 -1.70 8.61 7.10
CA GLY A 719 -2.62 8.93 8.20
C GLY A 719 -4.09 8.58 7.94
N TRP A 720 -4.96 8.92 8.91
CA TRP A 720 -6.39 8.56 8.90
C TRP A 720 -7.20 9.14 7.73
N GLY A 721 -6.74 10.24 7.12
CA GLY A 721 -7.38 10.83 5.95
C GLY A 721 -7.36 9.92 4.72
N ALA A 722 -6.41 9.00 4.65
CA ALA A 722 -6.26 8.05 3.56
C ALA A 722 -7.52 7.20 3.30
N ILE A 723 -8.23 6.81 4.36
CA ILE A 723 -9.48 6.02 4.26
C ILE A 723 -10.52 6.77 3.41
N TRP A 724 -10.67 8.08 3.66
CA TRP A 724 -11.63 8.91 2.90
C TRP A 724 -11.21 9.09 1.44
N TYR A 725 -9.92 9.27 1.17
CA TYR A 725 -9.42 9.36 -0.20
C TYR A 725 -9.60 8.04 -0.97
N ILE A 726 -9.32 6.90 -0.34
CA ILE A 726 -9.48 5.57 -0.94
C ILE A 726 -10.96 5.28 -1.18
N ALA A 727 -11.83 5.53 -0.20
CA ALA A 727 -13.27 5.33 -0.33
C ALA A 727 -13.87 6.23 -1.42
N GLY A 728 -13.48 7.50 -1.46
CA GLY A 728 -13.91 8.44 -2.50
C GLY A 728 -13.47 8.01 -3.91
N ALA A 729 -12.21 7.57 -4.05
CA ALA A 729 -11.70 7.04 -5.32
C ALA A 729 -12.42 5.76 -5.75
N TRP A 730 -12.66 4.83 -4.82
CA TRP A 730 -13.39 3.59 -5.10
C TRP A 730 -14.82 3.86 -5.55
N CYS A 731 -15.58 4.70 -4.83
CA CYS A 731 -16.93 5.10 -5.23
C CYS A 731 -16.95 5.74 -6.63
N PHE A 732 -15.97 6.61 -6.92
CA PHE A 732 -15.82 7.22 -8.24
C PHE A 732 -15.61 6.16 -9.34
N PHE A 733 -14.70 5.20 -9.13
CA PHE A 733 -14.44 4.14 -10.10
C PHE A 733 -15.61 3.17 -10.26
N VAL A 734 -16.35 2.86 -9.19
CA VAL A 734 -17.55 2.02 -9.25
C VAL A 734 -18.61 2.65 -10.16
N VAL A 735 -18.86 3.96 -10.03
CA VAL A 735 -19.80 4.67 -10.89
C VAL A 735 -19.29 4.78 -12.33
N LEU A 736 -18.01 5.15 -12.51
CA LEU A 736 -17.40 5.30 -13.84
C LEU A 736 -17.40 3.98 -14.63
N LEU A 737 -16.90 2.90 -14.01
CA LEU A 737 -16.85 1.59 -14.63
C LEU A 737 -18.25 0.99 -14.77
N GLY A 738 -19.17 1.26 -13.84
CA GLY A 738 -20.59 0.89 -13.98
C GLY A 738 -21.24 1.54 -15.20
N TYR A 739 -20.92 2.81 -15.46
CA TYR A 739 -21.35 3.48 -16.68
C TYR A 739 -20.77 2.81 -17.93
N TRP A 740 -19.46 2.53 -17.95
CA TRP A 740 -18.82 1.86 -19.09
C TRP A 740 -19.37 0.46 -19.33
N PHE A 741 -19.60 -0.31 -18.27
CA PHE A 741 -20.20 -1.63 -18.34
C PHE A 741 -21.56 -1.58 -19.04
N ARG A 742 -22.44 -0.66 -18.62
CA ARG A 742 -23.73 -0.44 -19.28
C ARG A 742 -23.57 -0.10 -20.77
N MET A 743 -22.61 0.77 -21.12
CA MET A 743 -22.42 1.19 -22.51
C MET A 743 -21.91 0.10 -23.43
N PHE A 744 -21.10 -0.84 -22.91
CA PHE A 744 -20.60 -1.96 -23.69
C PHE A 744 -21.55 -3.17 -23.75
N GLU A 745 -22.65 -3.14 -22.99
CA GLU A 745 -23.70 -4.17 -23.04
C GLU A 745 -24.90 -3.74 -23.90
N ILE A 746 -25.08 -2.44 -24.13
CA ILE A 746 -26.18 -1.91 -24.94
C ILE A 746 -25.86 -2.01 -26.44
N SER A 747 -26.81 -2.54 -27.23
CA SER A 747 -26.73 -2.61 -28.70
C SER A 747 -27.74 -1.66 -29.35
N ALA A 748 -27.34 -1.01 -30.44
CA ALA A 748 -28.20 -0.11 -31.20
C ALA A 748 -29.34 -0.84 -31.93
N CYS A 749 -29.30 -2.16 -32.05
CA CYS A 749 -30.33 -2.96 -32.72
C CYS A 749 -31.64 -3.11 -31.92
N GLY A 750 -31.69 -2.61 -30.67
CA GLY A 750 -32.88 -2.69 -29.82
C GLY A 750 -33.97 -1.67 -30.18
N PRO A 751 -35.23 -1.91 -29.78
CA PRO A 751 -36.38 -1.03 -30.06
C PRO A 751 -36.32 0.33 -29.36
N GLU A 752 -35.40 0.49 -28.41
CA GLU A 752 -35.18 1.71 -27.64
C GLU A 752 -34.39 2.78 -28.40
N PHE A 753 -33.71 2.40 -29.49
CA PHE A 753 -32.98 3.32 -30.35
C PHE A 753 -33.82 3.69 -31.57
N ALA A 754 -33.75 4.96 -31.97
CA ALA A 754 -34.41 5.43 -33.19
C ALA A 754 -33.90 4.60 -34.38
N GLN A 755 -34.83 4.05 -35.18
CA GLN A 755 -34.61 3.02 -36.21
C GLN A 755 -33.21 3.12 -36.86
N THR A 756 -32.37 2.13 -36.56
CA THR A 756 -31.03 2.03 -37.14
C THR A 756 -31.13 1.59 -38.60
N GLY A 757 -30.26 2.15 -39.45
CA GLY A 757 -30.17 1.78 -40.86
C GLY A 757 -29.24 0.59 -41.13
N ASN A 758 -28.58 0.06 -40.09
CA ASN A 758 -27.54 -0.96 -40.26
C ASN A 758 -28.15 -2.35 -40.57
N PRO A 759 -27.78 -2.99 -41.69
CA PRO A 759 -28.28 -4.31 -42.07
C PRO A 759 -27.93 -5.42 -41.05
N ALA A 760 -26.86 -5.25 -40.26
CA ALA A 760 -26.44 -6.22 -39.24
C ALA A 760 -27.52 -6.46 -38.15
N CYS A 761 -28.41 -5.49 -37.93
CA CYS A 761 -29.52 -5.65 -36.98
C CYS A 761 -30.61 -6.63 -37.43
N LEU A 762 -30.58 -7.08 -38.69
CA LEU A 762 -31.50 -8.11 -39.19
C LEU A 762 -30.98 -9.53 -38.93
N GLU A 763 -29.73 -9.69 -38.51
CA GLU A 763 -29.15 -11.00 -38.20
C GLU A 763 -29.73 -11.58 -36.90
N GLN A 764 -29.93 -12.90 -36.86
CA GLN A 764 -30.44 -13.57 -35.67
C GLN A 764 -29.50 -13.42 -34.46
N SER A 765 -28.19 -13.37 -34.70
CA SER A 765 -27.14 -13.11 -33.70
C SER A 765 -27.19 -11.71 -33.10
N ALA A 766 -27.90 -10.76 -33.71
CA ALA A 766 -28.11 -9.42 -33.15
C ALA A 766 -29.32 -9.35 -32.21
N ILE A 767 -30.29 -10.25 -32.38
CA ILE A 767 -31.56 -10.29 -31.65
C ILE A 767 -31.47 -11.26 -30.47
N THR A 768 -30.91 -12.45 -30.70
CA THR A 768 -30.73 -13.48 -29.67
C THR A 768 -29.25 -13.67 -29.43
N TRP A 769 -28.80 -13.33 -28.22
CA TRP A 769 -27.41 -13.47 -27.81
C TRP A 769 -27.19 -14.82 -27.16
N THR A 770 -25.98 -15.35 -27.35
CA THR A 770 -25.51 -16.60 -26.75
C THR A 770 -24.36 -16.27 -25.80
N VAL A 771 -24.33 -16.92 -24.64
CA VAL A 771 -23.19 -16.84 -23.73
C VAL A 771 -22.79 -18.25 -23.34
N ALA A 772 -21.50 -18.56 -23.55
CA ALA A 772 -20.90 -19.84 -23.20
C ALA A 772 -21.27 -20.24 -21.75
N GLY A 773 -21.98 -21.35 -21.59
CA GLY A 773 -22.40 -21.90 -20.30
C GLY A 773 -23.83 -21.56 -19.83
N VAL A 774 -24.51 -20.57 -20.42
CA VAL A 774 -25.85 -20.11 -19.97
C VAL A 774 -26.95 -20.32 -21.02
N GLY A 775 -26.59 -20.54 -22.29
CA GLY A 775 -27.53 -20.76 -23.39
C GLY A 775 -27.83 -19.49 -24.19
N THR A 776 -28.96 -19.48 -24.89
CA THR A 776 -29.40 -18.34 -25.73
C THR A 776 -30.49 -17.52 -25.03
N PHE A 777 -30.43 -16.20 -25.13
CA PHE A 777 -31.42 -15.29 -24.56
C PHE A 777 -31.71 -14.12 -25.50
N PRO A 778 -32.94 -13.57 -25.49
CA PRO A 778 -33.26 -12.38 -26.27
C PRO A 778 -32.52 -11.17 -25.69
N GLN A 779 -31.80 -10.44 -26.53
CA GLN A 779 -31.10 -9.25 -26.08
C GLN A 779 -32.11 -8.13 -25.79
N THR A 780 -32.06 -7.61 -24.56
CA THR A 780 -32.87 -6.46 -24.15
C THR A 780 -31.97 -5.42 -23.51
N ASN A 781 -32.08 -4.16 -23.90
CA ASN A 781 -31.25 -3.05 -23.41
C ASN A 781 -31.69 -2.55 -22.01
N ASN A 782 -32.27 -3.44 -21.19
CA ASN A 782 -32.89 -3.13 -19.89
C ASN A 782 -31.87 -2.95 -18.73
N ILE A 783 -30.59 -2.78 -19.03
CA ILE A 783 -29.56 -2.58 -17.99
C ILE A 783 -29.60 -1.12 -17.55
N TYR A 784 -30.38 -0.86 -16.50
CA TYR A 784 -30.37 0.43 -15.81
C TYR A 784 -29.00 0.72 -15.21
N LEU A 785 -28.62 2.01 -15.14
CA LEU A 785 -27.34 2.45 -14.59
C LEU A 785 -27.08 1.88 -13.19
N TRP A 786 -28.09 1.86 -12.32
CA TRP A 786 -27.95 1.34 -10.96
C TRP A 786 -27.66 -0.16 -10.91
N ASN A 787 -28.19 -0.94 -11.85
CA ASN A 787 -27.91 -2.37 -11.96
C ASN A 787 -26.47 -2.60 -12.44
N ALA A 788 -26.00 -1.81 -13.41
CA ALA A 788 -24.60 -1.87 -13.85
C ALA A 788 -23.62 -1.44 -12.73
N VAL A 789 -23.97 -0.38 -11.98
CA VAL A 789 -23.22 0.06 -10.80
C VAL A 789 -23.21 -1.02 -9.72
N TRP A 790 -24.33 -1.71 -9.48
CA TRP A 790 -24.41 -2.86 -8.58
C TRP A 790 -23.49 -4.01 -9.04
N GLY A 791 -23.55 -4.40 -10.31
CA GLY A 791 -22.68 -5.43 -10.88
C GLY A 791 -21.20 -5.09 -10.70
N ILE A 792 -20.80 -3.85 -10.98
CA ILE A 792 -19.43 -3.39 -10.76
C ILE A 792 -19.07 -3.30 -9.28
N PHE A 793 -19.98 -2.87 -8.40
CA PHE A 793 -19.77 -2.88 -6.96
C PHE A 793 -19.42 -4.30 -6.48
N VAL A 794 -20.27 -5.28 -6.81
CA VAL A 794 -20.09 -6.72 -6.49
C VAL A 794 -18.80 -7.29 -7.08
N THR A 795 -18.40 -6.78 -8.26
CA THR A 795 -17.14 -7.17 -8.91
C THR A 795 -15.91 -6.60 -8.20
N THR A 796 -15.92 -5.31 -7.86
CA THR A 796 -14.81 -4.65 -7.15
C THR A 796 -14.64 -5.17 -5.73
N THR A 797 -15.69 -5.67 -5.10
CA THR A 797 -15.62 -6.35 -3.79
C THR A 797 -15.27 -7.83 -3.91
N THR A 798 -15.02 -8.33 -5.12
CA THR A 798 -14.68 -9.73 -5.44
C THR A 798 -15.70 -10.73 -4.87
N VAL A 799 -16.99 -10.40 -4.95
CA VAL A 799 -18.08 -11.29 -4.51
C VAL A 799 -18.68 -12.06 -5.67
N GLY A 800 -18.97 -11.37 -6.78
CA GLY A 800 -19.47 -11.96 -8.04
C GLY A 800 -20.67 -12.89 -7.90
N TYR A 801 -21.83 -12.39 -7.46
CA TYR A 801 -23.04 -13.22 -7.29
C TYR A 801 -23.52 -13.94 -8.56
N GLY A 802 -23.17 -13.44 -9.75
CA GLY A 802 -23.60 -14.04 -11.03
C GLY A 802 -24.99 -13.60 -11.49
N ASP A 803 -25.62 -12.66 -10.79
CA ASP A 803 -26.89 -12.05 -11.17
C ASP A 803 -26.74 -11.12 -12.39
N ILE A 804 -25.62 -10.41 -12.49
CA ILE A 804 -25.22 -9.61 -13.64
C ILE A 804 -23.77 -9.95 -13.98
N PHE A 805 -23.52 -10.36 -15.22
CA PHE A 805 -22.19 -10.72 -15.71
C PHE A 805 -21.97 -10.16 -17.12
N PRO A 806 -20.72 -9.94 -17.54
CA PRO A 806 -20.42 -9.38 -18.85
C PRO A 806 -20.67 -10.39 -19.97
N THR A 807 -21.49 -10.00 -20.94
CA THR A 807 -21.84 -10.82 -22.10
C THR A 807 -21.02 -10.44 -23.34
N THR A 808 -20.33 -9.29 -23.32
CA THR A 808 -19.51 -8.78 -24.44
C THR A 808 -18.01 -8.76 -24.10
N HIS A 809 -17.14 -8.81 -25.10
CA HIS A 809 -15.69 -8.74 -24.85
C HIS A 809 -15.28 -7.40 -24.20
N LEU A 810 -15.93 -6.29 -24.58
CA LEU A 810 -15.62 -4.97 -24.06
C LEU A 810 -16.09 -4.82 -22.60
N SER A 811 -17.27 -5.34 -22.25
CA SER A 811 -17.73 -5.34 -20.86
C SER A 811 -16.90 -6.30 -19.98
N ARG A 812 -16.40 -7.42 -20.53
CA ARG A 812 -15.41 -8.28 -19.86
C ARG A 812 -14.15 -7.51 -19.52
N VAL A 813 -13.62 -6.68 -20.43
CA VAL A 813 -12.47 -5.81 -20.13
C VAL A 813 -12.79 -4.84 -19.00
N VAL A 814 -13.99 -4.25 -18.96
CA VAL A 814 -14.43 -3.38 -17.85
C VAL A 814 -14.49 -4.14 -16.52
N ALA A 815 -15.03 -5.37 -16.52
CA ALA A 815 -15.06 -6.22 -15.34
C ALA A 815 -13.66 -6.60 -14.84
N VAL A 816 -12.70 -6.86 -15.76
CA VAL A 816 -11.28 -7.06 -15.40
C VAL A 816 -10.72 -5.82 -14.71
N LEU A 817 -10.94 -4.63 -15.29
CA LEU A 817 -10.49 -3.37 -14.69
C LEU A 817 -11.11 -3.15 -13.31
N ALA A 818 -12.41 -3.44 -13.16
CA ALA A 818 -13.12 -3.34 -11.89
C ALA A 818 -12.55 -4.29 -10.82
N ALA A 819 -12.28 -5.55 -11.18
CA ALA A 819 -11.67 -6.51 -10.27
C ALA A 819 -10.29 -6.02 -9.78
N PHE A 820 -9.43 -5.54 -10.67
CA PHE A 820 -8.11 -5.00 -10.28
C PHE A 820 -8.21 -3.70 -9.46
N VAL A 821 -9.14 -2.79 -9.79
CA VAL A 821 -9.41 -1.60 -8.97
C VAL A 821 -9.81 -2.01 -7.56
N GLY A 822 -10.69 -3.01 -7.43
CA GLY A 822 -11.08 -3.60 -6.16
C GLY A 822 -9.90 -4.08 -5.33
N ILE A 823 -9.05 -4.93 -5.93
CA ILE A 823 -7.86 -5.48 -5.28
C ILE A 823 -6.89 -4.36 -4.87
N VAL A 824 -6.60 -3.40 -5.75
CA VAL A 824 -5.72 -2.27 -5.43
C VAL A 824 -6.30 -1.42 -4.30
N CYS A 825 -7.58 -1.08 -4.33
CA CYS A 825 -8.24 -0.31 -3.27
C CYS A 825 -8.20 -1.07 -1.92
N ALA A 826 -8.46 -2.38 -1.92
CA ALA A 826 -8.36 -3.23 -0.73
C ALA A 826 -6.91 -3.24 -0.21
N SER A 827 -5.92 -3.43 -1.08
CA SER A 827 -4.49 -3.38 -0.73
C SER A 827 -4.08 -2.06 -0.09
N LEU A 828 -4.50 -0.93 -0.69
CA LEU A 828 -4.24 0.41 -0.18
C LEU A 828 -4.90 0.64 1.18
N LEU A 829 -6.13 0.16 1.36
CA LEU A 829 -6.85 0.26 2.62
C LEU A 829 -6.15 -0.55 3.72
N THR A 830 -5.74 -1.79 3.43
CA THR A 830 -4.96 -2.61 4.38
C THR A 830 -3.62 -1.96 4.73
N ALA A 831 -2.90 -1.41 3.75
CA ALA A 831 -1.63 -0.71 4.00
C ALA A 831 -1.82 0.55 4.85
N SER A 832 -2.86 1.33 4.55
CA SER A 832 -3.21 2.55 5.30
C SER A 832 -3.62 2.24 6.74
N LEU A 833 -4.51 1.26 6.95
CA LEU A 833 -4.90 0.79 8.27
C LEU A 833 -3.69 0.25 9.04
N GLY A 834 -2.83 -0.53 8.37
CA GLY A 834 -1.59 -1.04 8.95
C GLY A 834 -0.66 0.08 9.42
N SER A 835 -0.46 1.12 8.60
CA SER A 835 0.35 2.30 8.98
C SER A 835 -0.31 3.12 10.09
N SER A 836 -1.62 3.25 10.08
CA SER A 836 -2.37 4.03 11.07
C SER A 836 -2.47 3.34 12.44
N MET A 837 -2.29 2.01 12.48
CA MET A 837 -2.23 1.21 13.70
C MET A 837 -0.82 1.11 14.30
N GLN A 838 0.20 1.64 13.62
CA GLN A 838 1.55 1.70 14.21
C GLN A 838 1.58 2.77 15.31
N PRO A 839 2.19 2.46 16.48
CA PRO A 839 2.33 3.45 17.54
C PRO A 839 3.18 4.62 17.04
N SER A 840 2.76 5.83 17.41
CA SER A 840 3.54 7.05 17.15
C SER A 840 4.92 6.98 17.84
N ALA A 841 5.89 7.79 17.40
CA ALA A 841 7.21 7.83 18.02
C ALA A 841 7.16 8.10 19.55
N GLN A 842 6.19 8.91 19.99
CA GLN A 842 5.94 9.20 21.41
C GLN A 842 5.36 7.99 22.15
N GLU A 843 4.41 7.27 21.56
CA GLU A 843 3.85 6.03 22.11
C GLU A 843 4.87 4.91 22.13
N MET A 844 5.72 4.79 21.10
CA MET A 844 6.83 3.85 21.07
C MET A 844 7.82 4.16 22.20
N SER A 845 8.20 5.43 22.36
CA SER A 845 9.06 5.87 23.47
C SER A 845 8.46 5.58 24.84
N ALA A 846 7.16 5.87 25.02
CA ALA A 846 6.44 5.56 26.26
C ALA A 846 6.36 4.04 26.52
N THR A 847 6.12 3.26 25.46
CA THR A 847 6.06 1.79 25.52
C THR A 847 7.41 1.21 25.91
N LEU A 848 8.52 1.70 25.35
CA LEU A 848 9.88 1.34 25.75
C LEU A 848 10.13 1.65 27.24
N VAL A 849 9.73 2.83 27.72
CA VAL A 849 9.84 3.19 29.15
C VAL A 849 9.01 2.24 30.04
N LEU A 850 7.80 1.86 29.62
CA LEU A 850 6.96 0.92 30.36
C LEU A 850 7.54 -0.50 30.36
N HIS A 851 8.08 -0.97 29.23
CA HIS A 851 8.77 -2.26 29.13
C HIS A 851 9.98 -2.31 30.05
N ARG A 852 10.76 -1.23 30.09
CA ARG A 852 11.89 -1.09 31.01
C ARG A 852 11.48 -1.16 32.48
N GLU A 853 10.42 -0.44 32.88
CA GLU A 853 9.95 -0.48 34.27
C GLU A 853 9.41 -1.88 34.64
N LYS A 854 8.79 -2.59 33.68
CA LYS A 854 8.40 -3.98 33.86
C LYS A 854 9.60 -4.90 34.04
N ALA A 855 10.62 -4.81 33.18
CA ALA A 855 11.85 -5.61 33.29
C ALA A 855 12.57 -5.36 34.62
N ARG A 856 12.59 -4.11 35.08
CA ARG A 856 13.11 -3.73 36.40
C ARG A 856 12.34 -4.38 37.55
N HIS A 857 11.02 -4.39 37.48
CA HIS A 857 10.19 -5.05 38.48
C HIS A 857 10.44 -6.57 38.53
N GLU A 858 10.58 -7.21 37.36
CA GLU A 858 10.90 -8.63 37.25
C GLU A 858 12.29 -8.96 37.82
N LEU A 859 13.30 -8.12 37.53
CA LEU A 859 14.65 -8.26 38.10
C LEU A 859 14.63 -8.21 39.63
N LEU A 860 13.87 -7.28 40.23
CA LEU A 860 13.72 -7.18 41.68
C LEU A 860 13.06 -8.42 42.28
N ILE A 861 12.01 -8.95 41.65
CA ILE A 861 11.36 -10.19 42.09
C ILE A 861 12.32 -11.39 41.99
N LEU A 862 13.09 -11.49 40.91
CA LEU A 862 14.07 -12.56 40.72
C LEU A 862 15.20 -12.47 41.75
N ALA A 863 15.72 -11.27 42.00
CA ALA A 863 16.71 -11.02 43.05
C ALA A 863 16.18 -11.45 44.43
N GLN A 864 14.96 -11.04 44.79
CA GLN A 864 14.31 -11.47 46.04
C GLN A 864 14.16 -12.98 46.13
N ARG A 865 13.71 -13.65 45.06
CA ARG A 865 13.57 -15.11 45.00
C ARG A 865 14.92 -15.81 45.14
N LEU A 866 15.96 -15.29 44.50
CA LEU A 866 17.31 -15.84 44.54
C LEU A 866 17.92 -15.71 45.95
N ILE A 867 17.77 -14.55 46.58
CA ILE A 867 18.22 -14.29 47.97
C ILE A 867 17.44 -15.16 48.95
N ALA A 868 16.10 -15.22 48.83
CA ALA A 868 15.26 -16.04 49.69
C ALA A 868 15.54 -17.55 49.52
N PHE A 869 15.80 -17.99 48.29
CA PHE A 869 16.21 -19.36 47.98
C PHE A 869 17.54 -19.71 48.64
N TRP A 870 18.55 -18.84 48.51
CA TRP A 870 19.85 -19.00 49.16
C TRP A 870 19.74 -19.07 50.68
N TRP A 871 19.03 -18.12 51.29
CA TRP A 871 18.88 -18.04 52.74
C TRP A 871 18.20 -19.30 53.31
N ARG A 872 17.10 -19.75 52.69
CA ARG A 872 16.38 -20.95 53.12
C ARG A 872 17.14 -22.24 52.83
N ARG A 873 17.93 -22.29 51.76
CA ARG A 873 18.86 -23.40 51.49
C ARG A 873 19.92 -23.49 52.58
N ARG A 874 20.48 -22.35 53.01
CA ARG A 874 21.45 -22.28 54.11
C ARG A 874 20.86 -22.68 55.46
N GLN A 875 19.59 -22.33 55.72
CA GLN A 875 18.89 -22.73 56.95
C GLN A 875 18.26 -24.13 56.90
N GLY A 876 18.32 -24.84 55.77
CA GLY A 876 17.69 -26.17 55.62
C GLY A 876 16.15 -26.17 55.53
N THR A 877 15.50 -25.00 55.51
CA THR A 877 14.03 -24.82 55.59
C THR A 877 13.35 -24.73 54.21
N MET A 878 13.84 -25.47 53.22
CA MET A 878 13.33 -25.43 51.85
C MET A 878 11.98 -26.15 51.69
N THR A 879 11.00 -25.47 51.07
CA THR A 879 9.71 -26.05 50.71
C THR A 879 9.81 -27.04 49.53
N ARG A 880 8.85 -27.98 49.41
CA ARG A 880 8.84 -29.05 48.38
C ARG A 880 8.83 -28.52 46.93
N ARG A 881 8.19 -27.37 46.68
CA ARG A 881 8.23 -26.67 45.37
C ARG A 881 9.59 -26.01 45.09
N GLN A 882 10.23 -25.43 46.11
CA GLN A 882 11.53 -24.78 45.97
C GLN A 882 12.66 -25.78 45.74
N ARG A 883 12.57 -27.01 46.26
CA ARG A 883 13.53 -28.10 45.96
C ARG A 883 13.55 -28.52 44.49
N ARG A 884 12.48 -28.23 43.73
CA ARG A 884 12.39 -28.52 42.29
C ARG A 884 12.97 -27.43 41.39
N LEU A 885 13.37 -26.29 41.96
CA LEU A 885 13.94 -25.18 41.19
C LEU A 885 15.46 -25.36 41.11
N ASP A 886 16.00 -25.39 39.88
CA ASP A 886 17.44 -25.49 39.65
C ASP A 886 18.13 -24.13 39.92
N PRO A 887 19.10 -24.06 40.85
CA PRO A 887 19.88 -22.85 41.10
C PRO A 887 20.57 -22.28 39.85
N PHE A 888 20.97 -23.16 38.91
CA PHE A 888 21.64 -22.75 37.69
C PHE A 888 20.68 -22.02 36.73
N GLU A 889 19.47 -22.55 36.54
CA GLU A 889 18.44 -21.89 35.73
C GLU A 889 18.03 -20.54 36.30
N LEU A 890 17.87 -20.43 37.62
CA LEU A 890 17.56 -19.17 38.31
C LEU A 890 18.67 -18.12 38.13
N LYS A 891 19.93 -18.53 38.22
CA LYS A 891 21.09 -17.65 37.98
C LYS A 891 21.18 -17.22 36.52
N MET A 892 20.96 -18.12 35.58
CA MET A 892 20.98 -17.81 34.14
C MET A 892 19.81 -16.91 33.74
N ALA A 893 18.62 -17.12 34.33
CA ALA A 893 17.48 -16.23 34.15
C ALA A 893 17.76 -14.82 34.68
N PHE A 894 18.32 -14.70 35.89
CA PHE A 894 18.75 -13.42 36.45
C PHE A 894 19.76 -12.71 35.54
N LYS A 895 20.79 -13.42 35.05
CA LYS A 895 21.81 -12.84 34.14
C LYS A 895 21.23 -12.38 32.81
N ARG A 896 20.26 -13.09 32.22
CA ARG A 896 19.60 -12.65 30.98
C ARG A 896 18.79 -11.38 31.19
N THR A 897 17.93 -11.35 32.22
CA THR A 897 17.12 -10.15 32.53
C THR A 897 18.01 -8.95 32.85
N LEU A 898 19.17 -9.17 33.49
CA LEU A 898 20.18 -8.14 33.73
C LEU A 898 20.77 -7.56 32.43
N LEU A 899 21.07 -8.41 31.43
CA LEU A 899 21.58 -8.00 30.13
C LEU A 899 20.52 -7.25 29.32
N ASP A 900 19.27 -7.70 29.36
CA ASP A 900 18.16 -7.03 28.67
C ASP A 900 17.97 -5.60 29.21
N THR A 901 18.08 -5.40 30.53
CA THR A 901 18.07 -4.05 31.11
C THR A 901 19.29 -3.18 30.73
N ASN A 902 20.39 -3.77 30.25
CA ASN A 902 21.58 -3.02 29.83
C ASN A 902 21.47 -2.49 28.39
N VAL A 903 20.99 -3.33 27.46
CA VAL A 903 20.86 -2.96 26.05
C VAL A 903 19.86 -1.80 25.88
N GLU A 904 18.72 -1.87 26.57
CA GLU A 904 17.69 -0.82 26.51
C GLU A 904 18.14 0.54 27.11
N VAL A 905 19.18 0.54 27.95
CA VAL A 905 19.73 1.75 28.57
C VAL A 905 20.65 2.52 27.62
N GLU A 906 21.35 1.84 26.72
CA GLU A 906 22.24 2.45 25.73
C GLU A 906 21.43 3.12 24.61
N ASP A 907 20.32 2.51 24.18
CA ASP A 907 19.43 3.04 23.13
C ASP A 907 18.67 4.31 23.55
N CYS A 908 18.49 4.55 24.86
CA CYS A 908 17.70 5.68 25.40
C CYS A 908 18.54 6.92 25.76
N ALA A 909 19.86 6.91 25.57
CA ALA A 909 20.75 8.00 26.00
C ALA A 909 20.49 9.35 25.30
N GLY A 910 19.66 9.38 24.25
CA GLY A 910 19.36 10.57 23.46
C GLY A 910 18.25 11.50 23.97
N ILE A 911 17.42 11.11 24.96
CA ILE A 911 16.17 11.83 25.24
C ILE A 911 16.05 12.20 26.74
N SER A 912 16.25 13.48 27.08
CA SER A 912 15.95 14.13 28.39
C SER A 912 16.84 13.82 29.63
N LYS A 913 17.24 14.89 30.34
CA LYS A 913 17.93 14.87 31.66
C LYS A 913 17.24 14.04 32.75
N LYS A 914 15.92 13.81 32.68
CA LYS A 914 15.21 12.94 33.63
C LYS A 914 15.53 11.46 33.40
N ILE A 915 15.79 11.07 32.15
CA ILE A 915 16.17 9.70 31.78
C ILE A 915 17.59 9.40 32.27
N GLU A 916 18.52 10.36 32.18
CA GLU A 916 19.88 10.23 32.74
C GLU A 916 19.89 9.91 34.25
N GLN A 917 19.08 10.59 35.05
CA GLN A 917 18.99 10.31 36.50
C GLN A 917 18.42 8.92 36.79
N ILE A 918 17.46 8.47 36.00
CA ILE A 918 16.89 7.13 36.10
C ILE A 918 17.92 6.08 35.66
N VAL A 919 18.64 6.30 34.55
CA VAL A 919 19.75 5.46 34.07
C VAL A 919 20.84 5.33 35.12
N HIS A 920 21.26 6.44 35.74
CA HIS A 920 22.26 6.42 36.79
C HIS A 920 21.81 5.61 38.01
N ARG A 921 20.56 5.82 38.47
CA ARG A 921 19.97 5.01 39.56
C ARG A 921 19.84 3.53 39.20
N THR A 922 19.57 3.21 37.93
CA THR A 922 19.46 1.82 37.44
C THR A 922 20.82 1.13 37.45
N LYS A 923 21.87 1.77 36.90
CA LYS A 923 23.25 1.28 36.93
C LYS A 923 23.76 1.10 38.37
N TYR A 924 23.35 1.97 39.28
CA TYR A 924 23.68 1.83 40.71
C TYR A 924 23.00 0.61 41.34
N LEU A 925 21.68 0.44 41.14
CA LEU A 925 20.93 -0.70 41.68
C LEU A 925 21.46 -2.03 41.15
N GLN A 926 21.83 -2.05 39.86
CA GLN A 926 22.46 -3.16 39.21
C GLN A 926 23.80 -3.53 39.85
N ARG A 927 24.72 -2.56 39.97
CA ARG A 927 26.02 -2.80 40.62
C ARG A 927 25.87 -3.27 42.06
N ALA A 928 24.86 -2.76 42.78
CA ALA A 928 24.55 -3.21 44.13
C ALA A 928 24.05 -4.66 44.15
N LEU A 929 23.17 -5.04 43.21
CA LEU A 929 22.66 -6.41 43.09
C LEU A 929 23.74 -7.41 42.64
N ASP A 930 24.61 -7.03 41.71
CA ASP A 930 25.74 -7.85 41.29
C ASP A 930 26.75 -8.03 42.43
N ALA A 931 27.08 -6.95 43.15
CA ALA A 931 27.96 -7.04 44.33
C ALA A 931 27.36 -7.90 45.45
N ILE A 932 26.04 -7.89 45.62
CA ILE A 932 25.33 -8.77 46.56
C ILE A 932 25.37 -10.22 46.05
N ALA A 933 25.15 -10.46 44.76
CA ALA A 933 25.21 -11.78 44.15
C ALA A 933 26.64 -12.38 44.21
N ASP A 934 27.67 -11.60 43.95
CA ASP A 934 29.07 -12.03 44.04
C ASP A 934 29.43 -12.39 45.49
N LYS A 935 29.06 -11.56 46.46
CA LYS A 935 29.28 -11.81 47.90
C LYS A 935 28.51 -13.03 48.44
N LEU A 936 27.33 -13.31 47.89
CA LEU A 936 26.49 -14.43 48.36
C LEU A 936 26.93 -15.80 47.78
N TRP A 937 27.70 -15.82 46.68
CA TRP A 937 28.05 -17.05 45.93
C TRP A 937 29.56 -17.29 45.70
N GLU A 938 30.45 -16.47 46.27
CA GLU A 938 31.92 -16.58 46.13
C GLU A 938 32.51 -17.97 46.46
N PRO A 939 32.08 -18.69 47.52
CA PRO A 939 32.66 -20.00 47.86
C PRO A 939 32.18 -21.16 46.98
N GLU A 940 30.90 -21.16 46.56
CA GLU A 940 30.27 -22.29 45.84
C GLU A 940 30.48 -22.23 44.32
N VAL A 941 30.65 -21.03 43.74
CA VAL A 941 30.85 -20.86 42.28
C VAL A 941 32.22 -21.35 41.83
N ALA A 942 33.26 -21.11 42.63
CA ALA A 942 34.59 -21.64 42.36
C ALA A 942 34.63 -23.17 42.40
N GLU A 943 33.81 -23.81 43.24
CA GLU A 943 33.75 -25.27 43.37
C GLU A 943 32.89 -25.91 42.26
N MET A 944 31.81 -25.27 41.86
CA MET A 944 30.95 -25.76 40.77
C MET A 944 31.52 -25.52 39.36
N GLN A 945 32.21 -24.41 39.10
CA GLN A 945 32.97 -24.24 37.84
C GLN A 945 34.06 -25.29 37.71
N ARG A 946 34.74 -25.63 38.82
CA ARG A 946 35.66 -26.77 38.90
C ARG A 946 34.96 -28.09 38.61
N LYS A 947 33.74 -28.34 39.12
CA LYS A 947 32.95 -29.56 38.80
C LYS A 947 32.45 -29.63 37.36
N HIS A 948 32.03 -28.51 36.76
CA HIS A 948 31.55 -28.48 35.37
C HIS A 948 32.71 -28.64 34.36
N GLN A 949 33.86 -27.98 34.61
CA GLN A 949 35.10 -28.23 33.85
C GLN A 949 35.63 -29.64 34.04
N ARG A 950 35.51 -30.23 35.24
CA ARG A 950 35.84 -31.64 35.49
C ARG A 950 34.94 -32.60 34.73
N ARG A 951 33.61 -32.37 34.68
CA ARG A 951 32.67 -33.17 33.88
C ARG A 951 32.98 -33.11 32.39
N HIS A 952 33.35 -31.95 31.86
CA HIS A 952 33.77 -31.83 30.45
C HIS A 952 35.13 -32.47 30.15
N ARG A 953 36.05 -32.55 31.13
CA ARG A 953 37.34 -33.25 30.99
C ARG A 953 37.24 -34.76 31.17
N THR A 954 36.38 -35.28 32.07
CA THR A 954 36.22 -36.73 32.27
C THR A 954 35.53 -37.43 31.10
N THR A 955 34.67 -36.74 30.33
CA THR A 955 34.09 -37.28 29.08
C THR A 955 35.13 -37.42 27.96
N ILE A 956 36.29 -36.74 28.05
CA ILE A 956 37.34 -36.76 27.03
C ILE A 956 38.48 -37.75 27.39
N LEU A 957 38.60 -38.18 28.66
CA LEU A 957 39.72 -39.01 29.14
C LEU A 957 39.32 -40.40 29.66
N GLY A 958 38.04 -40.77 29.65
CA GLY A 958 37.52 -42.01 30.26
C GLY A 958 37.00 -43.09 29.30
N GLY A 959 37.26 -43.01 27.99
CA GLY A 959 36.74 -43.97 27.00
C GLY A 959 37.84 -44.51 26.09
N GLY A 960 38.61 -45.47 26.58
CA GLY A 960 39.62 -46.19 25.79
C GLY A 960 40.27 -47.34 26.56
N LEU A 961 39.56 -48.47 26.70
CA LEU A 961 40.05 -49.86 26.81
C LEU A 961 38.79 -50.78 26.91
N MET A 962 38.41 -51.48 25.83
CA MET A 962 38.55 -52.93 25.60
C MET A 962 37.90 -53.79 26.72
N LEU A 963 36.66 -54.26 26.55
CA LEU A 963 36.19 -55.51 25.90
C LEU A 963 36.46 -56.80 26.72
N ASN A 964 35.37 -57.46 27.11
CA ASN A 964 35.11 -58.89 27.39
C ASN A 964 33.62 -58.95 27.84
N HIS A 965 32.71 -59.83 27.45
CA HIS A 965 32.67 -61.03 26.60
C HIS A 965 31.17 -61.27 26.27
N GLU A 966 30.89 -61.75 25.04
CA GLU A 966 29.89 -62.75 24.55
C GLU A 966 28.54 -62.93 25.30
N ASP A 967 27.36 -63.01 24.64
CA ASP A 967 26.95 -64.01 23.64
C ASP A 967 25.82 -63.53 22.69
N GLU A 968 25.84 -64.09 21.47
CA GLU A 968 24.80 -64.43 20.47
C GLU A 968 23.42 -63.72 20.48
N GLY A 969 22.78 -63.33 19.37
CA GLY A 969 22.96 -63.59 17.94
C GLY A 969 21.76 -63.06 17.13
N HIS A 970 21.97 -62.94 15.81
CA HIS A 970 21.02 -62.90 14.68
C HIS A 970 19.88 -61.85 14.53
N ALA A 971 20.14 -60.95 13.56
CA ALA A 971 19.45 -60.80 12.26
C ALA A 971 18.00 -60.23 12.11
N HIS A 972 17.91 -59.37 11.09
CA HIS A 972 16.76 -58.97 10.25
C HIS A 972 15.83 -57.79 10.63
N ASP A 973 15.63 -56.97 9.59
CA ASP A 973 14.49 -56.11 9.22
C ASP A 973 14.22 -54.76 9.94
N GLU A 974 14.64 -53.70 9.24
CA GLU A 974 13.92 -52.43 9.16
C GLU A 974 12.54 -52.64 8.51
N LYS A 975 11.47 -52.42 9.28
CA LYS A 975 10.32 -51.59 8.87
C LYS A 975 9.34 -51.32 10.03
N ASP A 976 9.04 -50.03 10.17
CA ASP A 976 7.81 -49.40 10.66
C ASP A 976 7.30 -49.69 12.08
N ALA A 977 7.67 -48.79 13.01
CA ALA A 977 6.72 -48.06 13.88
C ALA A 977 7.47 -47.06 14.78
N GLY A 978 7.49 -45.78 14.42
CA GLY A 978 7.77 -44.72 15.39
C GLY A 978 6.57 -44.57 16.34
N PRO A 979 6.79 -44.33 17.65
CA PRO A 979 6.20 -43.12 18.18
C PRO A 979 6.99 -42.43 19.32
N ASN A 980 6.72 -41.13 19.44
CA ASN A 980 6.55 -40.39 20.70
C ASN A 980 7.77 -40.07 21.59
N VAL A 981 8.60 -39.10 21.16
CA VAL A 981 9.33 -38.21 22.09
C VAL A 981 8.99 -36.71 21.88
N ALA A 982 8.50 -36.34 20.69
CA ALA A 982 8.01 -34.97 20.42
C ALA A 982 6.67 -34.64 21.13
N ASN A 983 5.87 -35.65 21.51
CA ASN A 983 4.56 -35.44 22.12
C ASN A 983 4.58 -35.15 23.63
N MET A 984 5.69 -35.37 24.33
CA MET A 984 5.74 -35.13 25.78
C MET A 984 6.20 -33.71 26.14
N GLN A 985 7.04 -33.08 25.30
CA GLN A 985 7.39 -31.67 25.44
C GLN A 985 6.30 -30.72 24.91
N SER A 986 5.57 -31.12 23.85
CA SER A 986 4.41 -30.36 23.36
C SER A 986 3.21 -30.43 24.31
N MET A 987 2.94 -31.56 24.96
CA MET A 987 1.86 -31.66 25.97
C MET A 987 2.12 -30.83 27.23
N VAL A 988 3.38 -30.66 27.66
CA VAL A 988 3.73 -29.87 28.85
C VAL A 988 3.75 -28.36 28.53
N LEU A 989 4.14 -27.96 27.31
CA LEU A 989 3.98 -26.56 26.86
C LEU A 989 2.51 -26.21 26.59
N ASN A 990 1.71 -27.11 25.99
CA ASN A 990 0.29 -26.87 25.71
C ASN A 990 -0.56 -26.84 26.99
N ARG A 991 -0.26 -27.63 28.03
CA ARG A 991 -0.94 -27.50 29.34
C ARG A 991 -0.61 -26.20 30.07
N ARG A 992 0.56 -25.62 29.83
CA ARG A 992 0.98 -24.37 30.47
C ARG A 992 0.42 -23.15 29.73
N ASN A 993 0.30 -23.23 28.40
CA ASN A 993 -0.36 -22.21 27.59
C ASN A 993 -1.89 -22.25 27.72
N SER A 994 -2.52 -23.43 27.89
CA SER A 994 -3.96 -23.52 28.14
C SER A 994 -4.35 -22.92 29.49
N PHE A 995 -3.54 -23.10 30.54
CA PHE A 995 -3.77 -22.51 31.86
C PHE A 995 -3.59 -20.98 31.88
N ILE A 996 -2.68 -20.46 31.04
CA ILE A 996 -2.47 -19.01 30.86
C ILE A 996 -3.57 -18.40 29.95
N GLN A 997 -4.06 -19.15 28.96
CA GLN A 997 -5.23 -18.75 28.16
C GLN A 997 -6.51 -18.75 28.99
N GLU A 998 -6.75 -19.75 29.83
CA GLU A 998 -7.92 -19.83 30.73
C GLU A 998 -7.90 -18.73 31.80
N ALA A 999 -6.70 -18.35 32.28
CA ALA A 999 -6.53 -17.19 33.15
C ALA A 999 -6.73 -15.85 32.41
N ARG A 1000 -6.30 -15.75 31.13
CA ARG A 1000 -6.55 -14.58 30.27
C ARG A 1000 -8.03 -14.43 29.90
N THR A 1001 -8.75 -15.50 29.56
CA THR A 1001 -10.21 -15.44 29.27
C THR A 1001 -11.04 -15.17 30.52
N ARG A 1002 -10.66 -15.68 31.70
CA ARG A 1002 -11.32 -15.32 32.98
C ARG A 1002 -11.03 -13.88 33.43
N MET A 1003 -9.89 -13.30 33.02
CA MET A 1003 -9.55 -11.90 33.30
C MET A 1003 -10.15 -10.95 32.25
N MET A 1004 -10.28 -11.38 30.99
CA MET A 1004 -10.98 -10.66 29.91
C MET A 1004 -12.50 -10.69 30.09
N SER A 1005 -13.11 -11.77 30.60
CA SER A 1005 -14.55 -11.78 30.91
C SER A 1005 -14.90 -10.89 32.10
N ARG A 1006 -14.01 -10.79 33.10
CA ARG A 1006 -14.15 -9.88 34.24
C ARG A 1006 -13.89 -8.41 33.89
N THR A 1007 -13.01 -8.12 32.92
CA THR A 1007 -12.81 -6.74 32.43
C THR A 1007 -13.88 -6.32 31.43
N SER A 1008 -14.38 -7.24 30.59
CA SER A 1008 -15.56 -7.02 29.72
C SER A 1008 -16.84 -6.73 30.52
N ALA A 1009 -17.10 -7.46 31.61
CA ALA A 1009 -18.27 -7.19 32.47
C ALA A 1009 -18.19 -5.84 33.21
N VAL A 1010 -16.97 -5.38 33.54
CA VAL A 1010 -16.74 -4.07 34.19
C VAL A 1010 -16.75 -2.94 33.14
N PHE A 1011 -16.29 -3.19 31.91
CA PHE A 1011 -16.31 -2.22 30.82
C PHE A 1011 -17.72 -2.05 30.23
N SER A 1012 -18.51 -3.13 30.11
CA SER A 1012 -19.91 -3.10 29.71
C SER A 1012 -20.80 -2.40 30.75
N ALA A 1013 -20.57 -2.65 32.05
CA ALA A 1013 -21.26 -1.91 33.13
C ALA A 1013 -20.87 -0.43 33.19
N SER A 1014 -19.65 -0.06 32.76
CA SER A 1014 -19.20 1.34 32.73
C SER A 1014 -19.68 2.09 31.48
N ILE A 1015 -19.77 1.42 30.32
CA ILE A 1015 -20.34 1.98 29.08
C ILE A 1015 -21.85 2.13 29.21
N HIS A 1016 -22.56 1.16 29.79
CA HIS A 1016 -24.01 1.24 30.00
C HIS A 1016 -24.42 2.34 31.00
N LYS A 1017 -23.51 2.71 31.92
CA LYS A 1017 -23.70 3.81 32.89
C LYS A 1017 -23.31 5.17 32.30
N SER A 1018 -22.33 5.24 31.38
CA SER A 1018 -21.97 6.48 30.69
C SER A 1018 -22.92 6.82 29.53
N MET A 1019 -23.49 5.81 28.84
CA MET A 1019 -24.53 6.02 27.81
C MET A 1019 -25.83 6.57 28.43
N PHE A 1020 -26.25 6.07 29.60
CA PHE A 1020 -27.45 6.56 30.30
C PHE A 1020 -27.26 7.94 30.96
N GLN A 1021 -26.03 8.32 31.32
CA GLN A 1021 -25.72 9.67 31.83
C GLN A 1021 -25.53 10.71 30.71
N SER A 1022 -25.25 10.28 29.47
CA SER A 1022 -25.16 11.17 28.31
C SER A 1022 -26.51 11.47 27.63
N MET A 1023 -27.60 10.79 28.01
CA MET A 1023 -28.96 11.02 27.48
C MET A 1023 -29.83 11.94 28.34
N LYS A 1024 -29.28 12.59 29.37
CA LYS A 1024 -29.97 13.63 30.13
C LYS A 1024 -29.14 14.91 30.14
N SER A 1025 -29.39 15.77 29.16
CA SER A 1025 -29.27 17.21 29.37
C SER A 1025 -30.57 17.91 28.94
N PRO A 1026 -30.99 18.96 29.65
CA PRO A 1026 -32.28 19.60 29.46
C PRO A 1026 -32.20 20.62 28.32
N MET A 1027 -33.06 20.49 27.32
CA MET A 1027 -33.36 21.61 26.43
C MET A 1027 -34.52 22.41 27.02
N ALA A 1028 -34.17 23.51 27.67
CA ALA A 1028 -35.07 24.64 27.87
C ALA A 1028 -34.81 25.64 26.75
N GLY A 1029 -35.83 25.90 25.94
CA GLY A 1029 -35.88 27.00 24.97
C GLY A 1029 -37.25 27.67 25.09
N ASP A 1030 -37.22 28.99 25.29
CA ASP A 1030 -38.32 29.92 25.57
C ASP A 1030 -39.42 30.02 24.49
N PRO A 1031 -40.59 30.61 24.79
CA PRO A 1031 -41.83 30.52 24.01
C PRO A 1031 -41.97 31.61 22.93
N GLY A 1032 -42.70 31.31 21.86
CA GLY A 1032 -43.04 32.28 20.82
C GLY A 1032 -43.93 31.76 19.67
N TYR A 1033 -45.23 31.65 19.96
CA TYR A 1033 -46.39 32.07 19.14
C TYR A 1033 -46.66 31.58 17.69
N GLN A 1034 -47.91 31.07 17.54
CA GLN A 1034 -48.85 31.05 16.37
C GLN A 1034 -48.59 30.08 15.19
N ARG A 1035 -49.42 29.03 15.03
CA ARG A 1035 -50.76 28.92 14.36
C ARG A 1035 -50.63 28.63 12.86
N ASP A 1036 -50.95 27.40 12.43
CA ASP A 1036 -52.23 27.07 11.76
C ASP A 1036 -52.23 25.61 11.22
N ILE A 1037 -53.40 24.97 11.39
CA ILE A 1037 -53.91 23.67 10.91
C ILE A 1037 -54.51 23.93 9.50
N PRO A 1038 -54.53 23.03 8.47
CA PRO A 1038 -55.26 21.73 8.46
C PRO A 1038 -54.69 20.67 7.47
N SER A 1039 -55.17 19.45 7.22
CA SER A 1039 -56.11 18.45 7.77
C SER A 1039 -55.90 17.15 6.95
N MET A 1040 -56.19 16.01 7.58
CA MET A 1040 -56.51 14.66 7.04
C MET A 1040 -57.30 14.61 5.70
N PRO A 1041 -57.43 13.46 4.95
CA PRO A 1041 -57.73 12.13 5.51
C PRO A 1041 -57.22 10.83 4.79
N SER A 1042 -57.57 9.75 5.47
CA SER A 1042 -57.43 8.28 5.39
C SER A 1042 -58.05 7.49 4.21
N SER A 1043 -57.58 6.24 4.01
CA SER A 1043 -58.38 4.99 3.79
C SER A 1043 -57.48 3.73 3.72
N MET A 1044 -57.63 2.72 4.61
CA MET A 1044 -58.24 1.35 4.43
C MET A 1044 -57.37 0.35 3.62
N ASP A 1045 -57.17 -0.95 3.91
CA ASP A 1045 -57.79 -2.02 4.75
C ASP A 1045 -56.72 -3.10 5.10
N GLY A 1046 -56.73 -3.79 6.26
CA GLY A 1046 -57.29 -5.17 6.50
C GLY A 1046 -56.19 -6.26 6.41
N SER A 1047 -56.00 -7.30 7.25
CA SER A 1047 -56.78 -7.99 8.30
C SER A 1047 -55.90 -9.01 9.10
N GLN A 1048 -56.11 -9.09 10.43
CA GLN A 1048 -56.22 -10.26 11.34
C GLN A 1048 -55.24 -11.46 11.30
N ASN A 1049 -54.52 -11.74 12.42
CA ASN A 1049 -54.99 -12.68 13.47
C ASN A 1049 -54.08 -12.76 14.75
N SER A 1050 -54.76 -12.69 15.91
CA SER A 1050 -54.47 -13.09 17.33
C SER A 1050 -53.14 -13.80 17.66
N ALA A 1051 -52.34 -13.43 18.68
CA ALA A 1051 -52.62 -13.22 20.12
C ALA A 1051 -53.07 -14.50 20.88
N ASP A 1052 -52.14 -15.13 21.60
CA ASP A 1052 -52.46 -15.75 22.90
C ASP A 1052 -51.22 -16.08 23.77
N ARG A 1053 -51.35 -15.69 25.05
CA ARG A 1053 -50.72 -16.26 26.26
C ARG A 1053 -49.31 -15.82 26.68
N GLU A 1054 -49.30 -14.60 27.22
CA GLU A 1054 -48.48 -14.18 28.35
C GLU A 1054 -49.32 -14.34 29.65
N ALA A 1055 -49.13 -15.41 30.43
CA ALA A 1055 -49.47 -15.50 31.87
C ALA A 1055 -49.38 -16.96 32.38
N ALA A 1056 -48.19 -17.38 32.84
CA ALA A 1056 -48.10 -18.42 33.86
C ALA A 1056 -46.75 -18.35 34.58
N LEU A 1057 -46.82 -18.15 35.91
CA LEU A 1057 -45.87 -18.63 36.91
C LEU A 1057 -44.60 -17.80 37.17
N GLN A 1058 -44.80 -16.55 37.56
CA GLN A 1058 -44.03 -15.98 38.67
C GLN A 1058 -44.58 -16.51 40.00
N LYS A 1059 -43.93 -17.53 40.59
CA LYS A 1059 -43.67 -17.61 42.04
C LYS A 1059 -42.84 -18.83 42.39
N ALA A 1060 -41.69 -18.54 43.00
CA ALA A 1060 -41.03 -19.30 44.05
C ALA A 1060 -40.69 -20.78 43.78
N PHE A 1061 -39.40 -21.10 43.64
CA PHE A 1061 -38.63 -21.63 44.76
C PHE A 1061 -37.15 -21.74 44.40
N ALA A 1062 -36.32 -21.42 45.38
CA ALA A 1062 -34.88 -21.48 45.33
C ALA A 1062 -34.36 -22.92 45.27
N ARG A 1063 -33.29 -23.17 44.50
CA ARG A 1063 -31.95 -23.59 44.99
C ARG A 1063 -31.16 -24.34 43.92
N ASN A 1064 -29.87 -24.06 43.97
CA ASN A 1064 -28.72 -24.90 43.63
C ASN A 1064 -28.30 -25.07 42.16
N HIS A 1065 -27.18 -24.38 41.90
CA HIS A 1065 -25.96 -24.90 41.28
C HIS A 1065 -26.03 -25.47 39.86
N GLY A 1066 -25.36 -24.72 38.96
CA GLY A 1066 -24.21 -25.26 38.24
C GLY A 1066 -24.32 -25.31 36.72
N GLY A 1067 -23.34 -24.68 36.07
CA GLY A 1067 -22.77 -25.21 34.82
C GLY A 1067 -23.18 -24.55 33.51
N GLY A 1068 -22.17 -24.31 32.66
CA GLY A 1068 -22.24 -24.16 31.19
C GLY A 1068 -22.93 -22.90 30.69
N MET A 1069 -22.27 -21.88 30.13
CA MET A 1069 -21.36 -21.89 28.97
C MET A 1069 -21.97 -22.58 27.74
N GLY A 1070 -22.67 -21.77 26.94
CA GLY A 1070 -23.04 -21.99 25.55
C GLY A 1070 -23.17 -20.61 24.90
N MET A 1071 -22.11 -20.18 24.21
CA MET A 1071 -22.05 -18.94 23.42
C MET A 1071 -22.94 -19.05 22.17
N ILE A 1072 -23.62 -17.95 21.85
CA ILE A 1072 -23.31 -17.19 20.63
C ILE A 1072 -22.36 -16.07 21.05
#